data_AF-A0A537JDW7-F1
#
_entry.id   AF-A0A537JDW7-F1
#
_cell.length_a   1.000
_cell.length_b   1.000
_cell.length_c   1.000
_cell.angle_alpha   90.00
_cell.angle_beta   90.00
_cell.angle_gamma   90.00
#
_symmetry.space_group_name_H-M   'P 1'
#
loop_
_entity.id
_entity.type
_entity.pdbx_description
1 polymer ?
#
loop_
_entity_poly.entity_id
_entity_poly.type
_entity_poly.pdbx_seq_one_letter_code
_entity_poly.pdbx_strand_id
1 'polypeptide(L)'
;MKNKVSLISLCVCCVIGRVEAFQIPANRSDVNFSFSNMQQVLPGTKSLTWEGDLSAKMLDSAHKFIEGKINGSIANRLKLWNRDLTSREAYEKSVEPNRRRFMKCIGVEDKADSFVNYNVGIADKQPQSFMQKFSINNDPDLIAETAKYRVYQVRWPVLNRVYGEGLLLQPKTKPKANIIAIPDADQEPEQLVGLLPGIAVESQFARRLAENGFQVLIPVIISRTFLFPGEEQQQTYREWIYRQAFHMGRHIIGYEVQKVLSAIDWFKQSQDKDVKIGVAGYSEGALIAFYSAAVDKRIDAVLVSGYFNSRQRVWDEPIYRNVWRLLSEFGDAEIASLIAPRPLVIEHSMIPELVEKLEKSSEHPIQVEGLEYTGYKGRLKTPEFKDVQSEYNRIDELTGRGFQPRYLIAGQKNNPVNFGSEAALEKFIQFLGYNLPLSVSNEIPKDNRSSFDAGERQIRQVKEIEDHVQWLLRDSDKERNRFFLYKLMPEFGKRIWSTSSYHPYYSPNSFIEEAKKYRKIFNEEILGKFEDTLLAANPRTRKIYEKERWTGYEVVLDVYPSLFAAGVLLIPKDIKPGERRPVVVCQHGRNDTPQKLIEGNNTAYNDVAAKLADQGFIVYAPQNPYRGEDRYRWLHRKANTIGKTLFSFIISQHEQSIKWLKSLPFVDGDRIAFYGLSYGGETAMRVPAVLEGYCLSICSGDFGDWSRKVTDTHYQGSFMNSLEWEMPYFSMGVTFSYAEMAYLIFPRPFMVERGHHDLVQPDEWVAYEYGKVRYFFDQFNLGDKTEIEFFNGGHSMRSDETFKFLHKHLHWP
;
A
#
# COMPACT_ATOMS: atom_id res chain seq x y z
N MET A 1 -37.54 63.36 -15.51
CA MET A 1 -36.68 63.70 -16.68
C MET A 1 -36.18 62.38 -17.26
N LYS A 2 -36.81 61.85 -18.32
CA LYS A 2 -36.38 61.90 -19.74
C LYS A 2 -34.93 61.41 -20.04
N ASN A 3 -34.87 60.22 -20.64
CA ASN A 3 -34.07 59.70 -21.77
C ASN A 3 -32.54 59.88 -21.87
N LYS A 4 -31.82 58.76 -22.16
CA LYS A 4 -31.16 58.39 -23.45
C LYS A 4 -30.18 57.21 -23.20
N VAL A 5 -30.37 56.02 -23.77
CA VAL A 5 -29.94 55.52 -25.12
C VAL A 5 -28.42 55.58 -25.34
N SER A 6 -27.77 54.42 -25.47
CA SER A 6 -27.07 54.05 -26.72
C SER A 6 -26.72 52.55 -26.81
N LEU A 7 -27.12 51.95 -27.94
CA LEU A 7 -26.71 50.65 -28.49
C LEU A 7 -25.28 50.75 -29.06
N ILE A 8 -24.51 49.66 -28.96
CA ILE A 8 -23.56 49.24 -30.00
C ILE A 8 -23.67 47.71 -30.15
N SER A 9 -24.12 47.27 -31.33
CA SER A 9 -23.99 45.90 -31.83
C SER A 9 -22.70 45.77 -32.63
N LEU A 10 -21.98 44.65 -32.50
CA LEU A 10 -21.27 44.07 -33.65
C LEU A 10 -21.07 42.56 -33.49
N CYS A 11 -21.40 41.87 -34.58
CA CYS A 11 -21.41 40.44 -34.88
C CYS A 11 -20.19 39.62 -34.45
N VAL A 12 -20.42 38.40 -33.95
CA VAL A 12 -19.53 37.25 -34.17
C VAL A 12 -20.36 36.01 -34.50
N CYS A 13 -19.92 35.31 -35.54
CA CYS A 13 -20.56 34.25 -36.29
C CYS A 13 -20.94 33.00 -35.49
N CYS A 14 -22.09 32.43 -35.86
CA CYS A 14 -22.52 31.07 -35.55
C CYS A 14 -21.53 30.02 -36.09
N VAL A 15 -21.05 29.13 -35.22
CA VAL A 15 -20.67 27.76 -35.60
C VAL A 15 -21.64 26.83 -34.88
N ILE A 16 -22.65 26.37 -35.60
CA ILE A 16 -23.60 25.36 -35.15
C ILE A 16 -22.88 24.01 -35.26
N GLY A 17 -22.27 23.58 -34.16
CA GLY A 17 -21.93 22.16 -33.96
C GLY A 17 -23.22 21.41 -33.63
N ARG A 18 -23.57 20.41 -34.45
CA ARG A 18 -24.71 19.52 -34.22
C ARG A 18 -24.66 18.96 -32.80
N VAL A 19 -25.62 19.36 -31.98
CA VAL A 19 -25.99 18.63 -30.78
C VAL A 19 -26.71 17.37 -31.27
N GLU A 20 -25.99 16.25 -31.35
CA GLU A 20 -26.66 14.95 -31.37
C GLU A 20 -27.36 14.81 -30.02
N ALA A 21 -28.67 15.02 -30.04
CA ALA A 21 -29.53 14.67 -28.93
C ALA A 21 -29.25 13.21 -28.58
N PHE A 22 -28.82 12.97 -27.33
CA PHE A 22 -28.75 11.65 -26.74
C PHE A 22 -30.09 10.94 -26.93
N GLN A 23 -30.18 10.05 -27.91
CA GLN A 23 -31.22 9.04 -27.93
C GLN A 23 -30.98 8.13 -26.73
N ILE A 24 -31.85 8.28 -25.73
CA ILE A 24 -32.10 7.24 -24.75
C ILE A 24 -32.38 5.96 -25.54
N PRO A 25 -31.66 4.84 -25.35
CA PRO A 25 -32.01 3.60 -26.03
C PRO A 25 -33.43 3.21 -25.62
N ALA A 26 -34.26 2.96 -26.61
CA ALA A 26 -35.65 2.52 -26.45
C ALA A 26 -35.77 1.38 -25.43
N ASN A 27 -36.90 1.39 -24.70
CA ASN A 27 -37.37 0.34 -23.81
C ASN A 27 -36.95 -1.07 -24.26
N ARG A 28 -36.14 -1.76 -23.46
CA ARG A 28 -35.83 -3.20 -23.60
C ARG A 28 -36.99 -4.11 -23.14
N SER A 29 -38.24 -3.73 -23.41
CA SER A 29 -39.41 -4.54 -23.07
C SER A 29 -39.67 -5.72 -24.03
N ASP A 30 -38.98 -5.77 -25.17
CA ASP A 30 -39.36 -6.66 -26.28
C ASP A 30 -38.43 -7.87 -26.46
N VAL A 31 -37.49 -8.11 -25.53
CA VAL A 31 -36.63 -9.31 -25.59
C VAL A 31 -37.37 -10.48 -24.96
N ASN A 32 -37.94 -11.34 -25.81
CA ASN A 32 -38.61 -12.56 -25.37
C ASN A 32 -37.58 -13.66 -25.04
N PHE A 33 -37.63 -14.22 -23.81
CA PHE A 33 -36.74 -15.29 -23.37
C PHE A 33 -37.47 -16.63 -23.38
N SER A 34 -36.92 -17.61 -24.10
CA SER A 34 -37.37 -19.00 -24.05
C SER A 34 -36.48 -19.78 -23.08
N PHE A 35 -36.77 -19.70 -21.78
CA PHE A 35 -35.91 -20.28 -20.74
C PHE A 35 -35.74 -21.79 -20.86
N SER A 36 -36.73 -22.52 -21.37
CA SER A 36 -36.62 -23.96 -21.63
C SER A 36 -35.76 -24.32 -22.84
N ASN A 37 -35.54 -23.37 -23.76
CA ASN A 37 -34.74 -23.55 -24.97
C ASN A 37 -33.90 -22.30 -25.29
N MET A 38 -32.86 -22.11 -24.49
CA MET A 38 -31.99 -20.93 -24.53
C MET A 38 -30.99 -20.99 -25.72
N GLN A 39 -30.90 -19.89 -26.47
CA GLN A 39 -30.08 -19.76 -27.68
C GLN A 39 -28.56 -19.79 -27.40
N GLN A 40 -27.72 -19.94 -28.44
CA GLN A 40 -26.25 -19.91 -28.27
C GLN A 40 -25.72 -18.58 -27.73
N VAL A 41 -26.41 -17.48 -28.03
CA VAL A 41 -26.14 -16.15 -27.50
C VAL A 41 -27.33 -15.74 -26.64
N LEU A 42 -27.07 -15.22 -25.44
CA LEU A 42 -28.12 -14.74 -24.54
C LEU A 42 -28.88 -13.59 -25.22
N PRO A 43 -30.23 -13.63 -25.31
CA PRO A 43 -31.00 -12.56 -25.92
C PRO A 43 -30.68 -11.18 -25.32
N GLY A 44 -30.51 -10.18 -26.18
CA GLY A 44 -30.09 -8.83 -25.78
C GLY A 44 -28.58 -8.62 -25.58
N THR A 45 -27.75 -9.61 -25.93
CA THR A 45 -26.28 -9.55 -25.89
C THR A 45 -25.67 -9.82 -27.27
N LYS A 46 -24.38 -9.50 -27.45
CA LYS A 46 -23.62 -9.85 -28.65
C LYS A 46 -22.96 -11.22 -28.49
N SER A 47 -22.57 -11.87 -29.59
CA SER A 47 -21.78 -13.11 -29.53
C SER A 47 -20.39 -12.84 -28.93
N LEU A 48 -19.94 -13.71 -28.02
CA LEU A 48 -18.57 -13.73 -27.50
C LEU A 48 -17.69 -14.59 -28.42
N THR A 49 -16.88 -13.93 -29.26
CA THR A 49 -15.97 -14.57 -30.22
C THR A 49 -14.54 -14.69 -29.74
N TRP A 50 -14.25 -14.33 -28.49
CA TRP A 50 -12.89 -14.39 -27.95
C TRP A 50 -12.50 -15.84 -27.65
N GLU A 51 -11.29 -16.21 -28.06
CA GLU A 51 -10.69 -17.51 -27.79
C GLU A 51 -9.60 -17.39 -26.71
N GLY A 52 -9.20 -18.53 -26.12
CA GLY A 52 -8.17 -18.60 -25.09
C GLY A 52 -8.67 -18.32 -23.66
N ASP A 53 -7.72 -18.18 -22.73
CA ASP A 53 -7.98 -17.98 -21.30
C ASP A 53 -8.37 -16.52 -21.00
N LEU A 54 -9.64 -16.29 -20.66
CA LEU A 54 -10.15 -14.96 -20.30
C LEU A 54 -9.51 -14.38 -19.05
N SER A 55 -9.05 -15.22 -18.10
CA SER A 55 -8.37 -14.76 -16.89
C SER A 55 -7.00 -14.15 -17.21
N ALA A 56 -6.24 -14.78 -18.11
CA ALA A 56 -4.97 -14.26 -18.60
C ALA A 56 -5.18 -12.95 -19.38
N LYS A 57 -6.18 -12.92 -20.26
CA LYS A 57 -6.53 -11.72 -21.03
C LYS A 57 -6.97 -10.56 -20.14
N MET A 58 -7.66 -10.85 -19.03
CA MET A 58 -8.08 -9.86 -18.03
C MET A 58 -6.88 -9.22 -17.34
N LEU A 59 -5.90 -10.03 -16.93
CA LEU A 59 -4.66 -9.55 -16.31
C LEU A 59 -3.83 -8.67 -17.25
N ASP A 60 -3.65 -9.08 -18.51
CA ASP A 60 -2.93 -8.27 -19.50
C ASP A 60 -3.61 -6.91 -19.72
N SER A 61 -4.93 -6.93 -19.78
CA SER A 61 -5.78 -5.75 -19.92
C SER A 61 -5.64 -4.83 -18.69
N ALA A 62 -5.67 -5.38 -17.47
CA ALA A 62 -5.49 -4.64 -16.22
C ALA A 62 -4.07 -4.05 -16.10
N HIS A 63 -3.03 -4.79 -16.49
CA HIS A 63 -1.66 -4.27 -16.54
C HIS A 63 -1.53 -3.09 -17.50
N LYS A 64 -2.05 -3.23 -18.72
CA LYS A 64 -2.06 -2.14 -19.70
C LYS A 64 -2.78 -0.91 -19.18
N PHE A 65 -3.92 -1.12 -18.52
CA PHE A 65 -4.70 -0.03 -17.92
C PHE A 65 -3.90 0.71 -16.84
N ILE A 66 -3.32 -0.01 -15.87
CA ILE A 66 -2.59 0.63 -14.76
C ILE A 66 -1.31 1.30 -15.21
N GLU A 67 -0.58 0.73 -16.17
CA GLU A 67 0.61 1.33 -16.76
C GLU A 67 0.26 2.63 -17.49
N GLY A 68 -0.87 2.67 -18.21
CA GLY A 68 -1.40 3.91 -18.78
C GLY A 68 -1.66 4.98 -17.72
N LYS A 69 -2.23 4.60 -16.57
CA LYS A 69 -2.46 5.52 -15.44
C LYS A 69 -1.16 6.02 -14.80
N ILE A 70 -0.20 5.14 -14.59
CA ILE A 70 1.13 5.49 -14.06
C ILE A 70 1.81 6.48 -15.01
N ASN A 71 1.84 6.20 -16.31
CA ASN A 71 2.44 7.08 -17.30
C ASN A 71 1.76 8.45 -17.34
N GLY A 72 0.43 8.49 -17.28
CA GLY A 72 -0.35 9.74 -17.22
C GLY A 72 -0.27 10.48 -15.88
N SER A 73 0.31 9.89 -14.83
CA SER A 73 0.30 10.49 -13.49
C SER A 73 1.11 11.78 -13.39
N ILE A 74 2.23 11.92 -14.13
CA ILE A 74 3.07 13.14 -14.13
C ILE A 74 2.24 14.40 -14.41
N ALA A 75 1.40 14.37 -15.45
CA ALA A 75 0.54 15.50 -15.80
C ALA A 75 -0.55 15.79 -14.76
N ASN A 76 -1.01 14.75 -14.04
CA ASN A 76 -2.04 14.89 -13.02
C ASN A 76 -1.49 15.41 -11.68
N ARG A 77 -0.24 15.10 -11.34
CA ARG A 77 0.40 15.56 -10.08
C ARG A 77 0.29 17.06 -9.94
N LEU A 78 0.59 17.83 -10.99
CA LEU A 78 0.60 19.29 -10.99
C LEU A 78 -0.67 19.92 -10.40
N LYS A 79 -1.83 19.27 -10.57
CA LYS A 79 -3.14 19.74 -10.06
C LYS A 79 -3.22 19.71 -8.52
N LEU A 80 -2.34 18.97 -7.86
CA LEU A 80 -2.28 18.82 -6.40
C LEU A 80 -1.29 19.78 -5.74
N TRP A 81 -0.66 20.68 -6.51
CA TRP A 81 0.34 21.62 -6.03
C TRP A 81 -0.10 23.06 -6.24
N ASN A 82 0.08 23.89 -5.22
CA ASN A 82 -0.14 25.33 -5.28
C ASN A 82 1.13 26.05 -4.80
N ARG A 83 2.16 26.07 -5.66
CA ARG A 83 3.49 26.62 -5.33
C ARG A 83 3.48 28.14 -5.42
N ASP A 84 3.82 28.81 -4.32
CA ASP A 84 4.00 30.25 -4.28
C ASP A 84 5.49 30.60 -4.35
N LEU A 85 5.96 31.05 -5.51
CA LEU A 85 7.37 31.36 -5.75
C LEU A 85 7.78 32.79 -5.36
N THR A 86 6.89 33.57 -4.72
CA THR A 86 7.13 34.99 -4.43
C THR A 86 8.22 35.23 -3.38
N SER A 87 8.38 34.31 -2.44
CA SER A 87 9.42 34.34 -1.41
C SER A 87 9.66 32.95 -0.85
N ARG A 88 10.78 32.78 -0.13
CA ARG A 88 11.08 31.53 0.58
C ARG A 88 9.97 31.13 1.56
N GLU A 89 9.50 32.08 2.37
CA GLU A 89 8.48 31.83 3.38
C GLU A 89 7.14 31.47 2.75
N ALA A 90 6.73 32.20 1.71
CA ALA A 90 5.51 31.91 0.96
C ALA A 90 5.56 30.51 0.35
N TYR A 91 6.69 30.14 -0.26
CA TYR A 91 6.89 28.81 -0.83
C TYR A 91 6.79 27.69 0.20
N GLU A 92 7.54 27.81 1.30
CA GLU A 92 7.53 26.81 2.36
C GLU A 92 6.12 26.60 2.94
N LYS A 93 5.36 27.70 3.11
CA LYS A 93 3.97 27.64 3.57
C LYS A 93 3.05 27.00 2.54
N SER A 94 3.23 27.29 1.25
CA SER A 94 2.33 26.81 0.20
C SER A 94 2.50 25.31 -0.09
N VAL A 95 3.69 24.75 0.10
CA VAL A 95 3.98 23.30 -0.09
C VAL A 95 3.84 22.46 1.18
N GLU A 96 3.58 23.08 2.33
CA GLU A 96 3.43 22.37 3.61
C GLU A 96 2.36 21.26 3.58
N PRO A 97 1.18 21.44 2.95
CA PRO A 97 0.21 20.35 2.82
C PRO A 97 0.75 19.16 2.01
N ASN A 98 1.54 19.41 0.96
CA ASN A 98 2.19 18.36 0.16
C ASN A 98 3.24 17.62 1.01
N ARG A 99 4.01 18.35 1.83
CA ARG A 99 4.98 17.76 2.77
C ARG A 99 4.32 16.80 3.75
N ARG A 100 3.21 17.21 4.37
CA ARG A 100 2.46 16.35 5.31
C ARG A 100 1.88 15.10 4.64
N ARG A 101 1.37 15.23 3.41
CA ARG A 101 0.92 14.08 2.62
C ARG A 101 2.07 13.15 2.27
N PHE A 102 3.24 13.69 1.92
CA PHE A 102 4.43 12.89 1.69
C PHE A 102 4.87 12.13 2.95
N MET A 103 4.92 12.79 4.11
CA MET A 103 5.18 12.15 5.42
C MET A 103 4.22 11.00 5.68
N LYS A 104 2.91 11.18 5.43
CA LYS A 104 1.92 10.11 5.54
C LYS A 104 2.21 8.94 4.59
N CYS A 105 2.58 9.20 3.34
CA CYS A 105 2.87 8.14 2.36
C CYS A 105 4.07 7.27 2.77
N ILE A 106 5.11 7.89 3.34
CA ILE A 106 6.29 7.17 3.84
C ILE A 106 6.17 6.73 5.30
N GLY A 107 5.02 6.95 5.96
CA GLY A 107 4.78 6.48 7.32
C GLY A 107 5.62 7.16 8.42
N VAL A 108 6.00 8.42 8.23
CA VAL A 108 6.67 9.23 9.27
C VAL A 108 5.63 9.75 10.26
N GLU A 109 5.88 9.62 11.56
CA GLU A 109 5.01 10.20 12.59
C GLU A 109 5.19 11.72 12.66
N ASP A 110 4.08 12.46 12.61
CA ASP A 110 4.08 13.90 12.85
C ASP A 110 4.07 14.15 14.36
N LYS A 111 5.19 14.66 14.91
CA LYS A 111 5.30 14.99 16.34
C LYS A 111 4.36 16.13 16.77
N ALA A 112 3.72 16.83 15.83
CA ALA A 112 2.65 17.80 16.14
C ALA A 112 1.31 17.11 16.47
N ASP A 113 1.12 15.84 16.09
CA ASP A 113 -0.07 15.08 16.44
C ASP A 113 -0.06 14.68 17.92
N SER A 114 -1.25 14.56 18.51
CA SER A 114 -1.38 14.13 19.89
C SER A 114 -1.01 12.65 20.04
N PHE A 115 -0.06 12.37 20.93
CA PHE A 115 0.29 10.99 21.29
C PHE A 115 -0.91 10.30 21.97
N VAL A 116 -1.29 9.13 21.46
CA VAL A 116 -2.38 8.32 22.03
C VAL A 116 -1.79 7.19 22.87
N ASN A 117 -2.11 7.18 24.17
CA ASN A 117 -1.68 6.13 25.08
C ASN A 117 -2.82 5.14 25.34
N TYR A 118 -2.57 3.86 25.06
CA TYR A 118 -3.50 2.77 25.35
C TYR A 118 -3.08 1.88 26.53
N ASN A 119 -1.91 2.15 27.12
CA ASN A 119 -1.43 1.45 28.30
C ASN A 119 -2.04 2.08 29.56
N VAL A 120 -2.89 1.31 30.23
CA VAL A 120 -3.61 1.75 31.45
C VAL A 120 -2.70 1.76 32.68
N GLY A 121 -1.60 1.01 32.66
CA GLY A 121 -0.62 0.96 33.74
C GLY A 121 0.45 2.06 33.59
N ILE A 122 1.59 1.70 32.97
CA ILE A 122 2.69 2.63 32.74
C ILE A 122 2.48 3.29 31.38
N ALA A 123 2.12 4.58 31.39
CA ALA A 123 1.82 5.31 30.16
C ALA A 123 3.03 5.35 29.21
N ASP A 124 2.79 4.96 27.97
CA ASP A 124 3.73 5.18 26.87
C ASP A 124 3.83 6.70 26.59
N LYS A 125 5.00 7.16 26.15
CA LYS A 125 5.28 8.57 25.85
C LYS A 125 6.20 8.70 24.65
N GLN A 126 6.19 9.88 24.02
CA GLN A 126 7.22 10.25 23.06
C GLN A 126 8.60 10.24 23.76
N PRO A 127 9.63 9.62 23.15
CA PRO A 127 10.95 9.55 23.76
C PRO A 127 11.59 10.94 23.87
N GLN A 128 12.37 11.14 24.94
CA GLN A 128 13.19 12.35 25.09
C GLN A 128 14.37 12.33 24.11
N SER A 129 14.77 13.49 23.60
CA SER A 129 15.93 13.59 22.71
C SER A 129 17.23 13.62 23.53
N PHE A 130 18.11 12.65 23.31
CA PHE A 130 19.48 12.63 23.84
C PHE A 130 20.37 11.72 22.97
N MET A 131 21.68 11.88 23.09
CA MET A 131 22.67 11.02 22.44
C MET A 131 23.49 10.31 23.52
N GLN A 132 23.43 8.98 23.55
CA GLN A 132 24.18 8.16 24.47
C GLN A 132 25.44 7.65 23.77
N LYS A 133 26.61 8.05 24.28
CA LYS A 133 27.89 7.36 24.05
C LYS A 133 27.96 6.20 25.03
N PHE A 134 28.30 5.00 24.58
CA PHE A 134 28.24 3.82 25.44
C PHE A 134 29.43 2.88 25.21
N SER A 135 29.71 2.05 26.21
CA SER A 135 30.63 0.92 26.17
C SER A 135 29.86 -0.40 26.25
N ILE A 136 30.43 -1.47 25.68
CA ILE A 136 29.93 -2.84 25.81
C ILE A 136 31.08 -3.69 26.34
N ASN A 137 30.83 -4.49 27.38
CA ASN A 137 31.86 -5.30 28.04
C ASN A 137 33.08 -4.44 28.45
N ASN A 138 34.26 -4.77 27.93
CA ASN A 138 35.52 -4.06 28.16
C ASN A 138 35.89 -3.09 27.02
N ASP A 139 35.01 -2.93 26.02
CA ASP A 139 35.29 -2.03 24.90
C ASP A 139 35.08 -0.57 25.31
N PRO A 140 35.96 0.36 24.87
CA PRO A 140 35.82 1.77 25.20
C PRO A 140 34.62 2.41 24.50
N ASP A 141 34.13 3.51 25.07
CA ASP A 141 33.17 4.39 24.39
C ASP A 141 33.85 5.21 23.27
N LEU A 142 35.10 5.63 23.50
CA LEU A 142 36.03 6.16 22.49
C LEU A 142 36.64 4.99 21.70
N ILE A 143 36.00 4.63 20.60
CA ILE A 143 36.36 3.43 19.84
C ILE A 143 37.55 3.65 18.91
N ALA A 144 37.83 4.89 18.50
CA ALA A 144 39.00 5.25 17.71
C ALA A 144 39.34 6.72 17.88
N GLU A 145 40.60 7.09 17.67
CA GLU A 145 41.07 8.47 17.71
C GLU A 145 42.15 8.69 16.65
N THR A 146 42.12 9.86 16.01
CA THR A 146 43.17 10.34 15.09
C THR A 146 43.77 11.64 15.61
N ALA A 147 44.72 12.23 14.89
CA ALA A 147 45.18 13.58 15.19
C ALA A 147 44.06 14.64 15.15
N LYS A 148 42.98 14.41 14.37
CA LYS A 148 41.97 15.43 14.05
C LYS A 148 40.60 15.23 14.68
N TYR A 149 40.19 13.99 14.94
CA TYR A 149 38.84 13.69 15.44
C TYR A 149 38.84 12.43 16.33
N ARG A 150 37.71 12.25 17.04
CA ARG A 150 37.41 11.12 17.91
C ARG A 150 36.19 10.39 17.39
N VAL A 151 36.16 9.06 17.50
CA VAL A 151 35.04 8.22 17.08
C VAL A 151 34.40 7.59 18.32
N TYR A 152 33.10 7.77 18.46
CA TYR A 152 32.30 7.16 19.52
C TYR A 152 31.26 6.24 18.90
N GLN A 153 31.02 5.08 19.52
CA GLN A 153 29.77 4.35 19.28
C GLN A 153 28.63 5.04 20.02
N VAL A 154 27.50 5.22 19.34
CA VAL A 154 26.39 6.01 19.87
C VAL A 154 25.04 5.39 19.60
N ARG A 155 24.09 5.71 20.48
CA ARG A 155 22.68 5.41 20.29
C ARG A 155 21.81 6.57 20.75
N TRP A 156 20.65 6.76 20.11
CA TRP A 156 19.68 7.79 20.46
C TRP A 156 18.26 7.26 20.29
N PRO A 157 17.30 7.64 21.14
CA PRO A 157 15.93 7.18 21.01
C PRO A 157 15.23 7.86 19.82
N VAL A 158 14.35 7.14 19.15
CA VAL A 158 13.71 7.55 17.90
C VAL A 158 12.19 7.50 18.02
N LEU A 159 11.67 6.31 18.34
CA LEU A 159 10.27 6.06 18.66
C LEU A 159 10.21 5.27 19.97
N ASN A 160 9.00 5.07 20.49
CA ASN A 160 8.84 4.10 21.56
C ASN A 160 9.34 2.73 21.08
N ARG A 161 10.29 2.13 21.79
CA ARG A 161 10.98 0.85 21.47
C ARG A 161 11.99 0.89 20.32
N VAL A 162 12.21 2.03 19.67
CA VAL A 162 13.17 2.14 18.55
C VAL A 162 14.27 3.12 18.89
N TYR A 163 15.52 2.67 18.75
CA TYR A 163 16.71 3.51 18.81
C TYR A 163 17.36 3.59 17.43
N GLY A 164 18.01 4.73 17.17
CA GLY A 164 19.07 4.79 16.18
C GLY A 164 20.37 4.37 16.84
N GLU A 165 21.15 3.54 16.17
CA GLU A 165 22.54 3.23 16.53
C GLU A 165 23.47 3.68 15.41
N GLY A 166 24.74 3.93 15.73
CA GLY A 166 25.73 4.37 14.74
C GLY A 166 27.05 4.82 15.34
N LEU A 167 27.80 5.59 14.54
CA LEU A 167 29.07 6.20 14.94
C LEU A 167 28.96 7.73 14.95
N LEU A 168 29.53 8.37 15.97
CA LEU A 168 29.70 9.82 16.04
C LEU A 168 31.18 10.17 15.93
N LEU A 169 31.54 10.87 14.86
CA LEU A 169 32.87 11.41 14.60
C LEU A 169 32.88 12.86 15.04
N GLN A 170 33.57 13.12 16.15
CA GLN A 170 33.63 14.44 16.77
C GLN A 170 35.01 15.06 16.51
N PRO A 171 35.10 16.20 15.80
CA PRO A 171 36.37 16.89 15.60
C PRO A 171 36.95 17.36 16.95
N LYS A 172 38.28 17.44 17.04
CA LYS A 172 38.98 17.98 18.22
C LYS A 172 38.90 19.51 18.31
N THR A 173 38.39 20.15 17.27
CA THR A 173 38.09 21.58 17.19
C THR A 173 36.58 21.81 17.17
N LYS A 174 36.14 23.08 17.26
CA LYS A 174 34.72 23.42 17.09
C LYS A 174 34.22 22.91 15.73
N PRO A 175 33.12 22.14 15.66
CA PRO A 175 32.57 21.65 14.40
C PRO A 175 32.22 22.78 13.43
N LYS A 176 32.55 22.60 12.16
CA LYS A 176 32.15 23.49 11.06
C LYS A 176 30.65 23.39 10.77
N ALA A 177 30.14 22.16 10.72
CA ALA A 177 28.73 21.82 10.58
C ALA A 177 28.48 20.43 11.16
N ASN A 178 27.21 20.13 11.44
CA ASN A 178 26.73 18.81 11.85
C ASN A 178 26.26 18.06 10.61
N ILE A 179 26.87 16.93 10.30
CA ILE A 179 26.54 16.12 9.13
C ILE A 179 25.97 14.78 9.57
N ILE A 180 24.92 14.33 8.90
CA ILE A 180 24.47 12.94 8.96
C ILE A 180 24.89 12.26 7.65
N ALA A 181 25.80 11.30 7.74
CA ALA A 181 26.37 10.57 6.60
C ALA A 181 25.78 9.17 6.57
N ILE A 182 24.96 8.84 5.57
CA ILE A 182 24.15 7.61 5.54
C ILE A 182 24.71 6.65 4.49
N PRO A 183 25.18 5.45 4.89
CA PRO A 183 25.68 4.44 3.95
C PRO A 183 24.57 3.83 3.07
N ASP A 184 24.93 3.01 2.07
CA ASP A 184 23.97 2.08 1.47
C ASP A 184 23.54 1.00 2.50
N ALA A 185 22.42 0.32 2.27
CA ALA A 185 21.89 -0.65 3.22
C ALA A 185 22.85 -1.81 3.54
N ASP A 186 23.71 -2.20 2.60
CA ASP A 186 24.68 -3.29 2.79
C ASP A 186 26.08 -2.77 3.15
N GLN A 187 26.18 -1.51 3.57
CA GLN A 187 27.41 -0.89 4.04
C GLN A 187 27.32 -0.57 5.53
N GLU A 188 28.30 -1.01 6.29
CA GLU A 188 28.40 -0.71 7.72
C GLU A 188 28.95 0.71 7.95
N PRO A 189 28.49 1.43 8.99
CA PRO A 189 29.06 2.71 9.40
C PRO A 189 30.59 2.71 9.51
N GLU A 190 31.18 1.63 10.00
CA GLU A 190 32.61 1.42 10.14
C GLU A 190 33.36 1.50 8.80
N GLN A 191 32.75 1.02 7.70
CA GLN A 191 33.35 1.06 6.37
C GLN A 191 33.46 2.48 5.82
N LEU A 192 32.49 3.36 6.12
CA LEU A 192 32.52 4.77 5.71
C LEU A 192 33.61 5.59 6.41
N VAL A 193 34.18 5.06 7.48
CA VAL A 193 35.22 5.70 8.30
C VAL A 193 36.58 5.03 8.09
N GLY A 194 36.62 3.88 7.41
CA GLY A 194 37.84 3.09 7.20
C GLY A 194 38.22 2.19 8.39
N LEU A 195 37.32 2.01 9.38
CA LEU A 195 37.51 1.07 10.49
C LEU A 195 37.35 -0.40 10.04
N LEU A 196 36.58 -0.61 8.96
CA LEU A 196 36.37 -1.91 8.33
C LEU A 196 36.67 -1.80 6.82
N PRO A 197 37.28 -2.81 6.17
CA PRO A 197 37.44 -2.81 4.72
C PRO A 197 36.09 -2.91 3.98
N GLY A 198 36.09 -2.57 2.69
CA GLY A 198 34.94 -2.74 1.79
C GLY A 198 34.50 -1.47 1.06
N ILE A 199 34.95 -0.30 1.51
CA ILE A 199 34.75 0.99 0.81
C ILE A 199 36.11 1.61 0.49
N ALA A 200 36.30 1.98 -0.77
CA ALA A 200 37.51 2.65 -1.25
C ALA A 200 37.71 4.00 -0.54
N VAL A 201 38.97 4.38 -0.30
CA VAL A 201 39.33 5.54 0.55
C VAL A 201 38.69 6.84 0.06
N GLU A 202 38.62 7.04 -1.26
CA GLU A 202 38.01 8.18 -1.92
C GLU A 202 36.50 8.31 -1.63
N SER A 203 35.83 7.18 -1.37
CA SER A 203 34.40 7.06 -1.10
C SER A 203 34.07 6.95 0.40
N GLN A 204 35.07 6.99 1.28
CA GLN A 204 34.90 7.10 2.74
C GLN A 204 34.49 8.54 3.13
N PHE A 205 33.36 9.02 2.59
CA PHE A 205 32.97 10.43 2.67
C PHE A 205 32.75 10.93 4.11
N ALA A 206 32.34 10.04 5.04
CA ALA A 206 32.23 10.39 6.45
C ALA A 206 33.61 10.68 7.07
N ARG A 207 34.62 9.84 6.79
CA ARG A 207 36.01 10.09 7.18
C ARG A 207 36.53 11.41 6.62
N ARG A 208 36.32 11.65 5.32
CA ARG A 208 36.77 12.88 4.64
C ARG A 208 36.19 14.13 5.29
N LEU A 209 34.90 14.12 5.62
CA LEU A 209 34.26 15.23 6.33
C LEU A 209 34.84 15.41 7.73
N ALA A 210 34.99 14.34 8.51
CA ALA A 210 35.54 14.42 9.87
C ALA A 210 36.98 14.95 9.90
N GLU A 211 37.84 14.47 9.00
CA GLU A 211 39.23 14.93 8.84
C GLU A 211 39.35 16.41 8.45
N ASN A 212 38.27 17.02 7.99
CA ASN A 212 38.23 18.41 7.57
C ASN A 212 37.40 19.29 8.52
N GLY A 213 37.12 18.81 9.74
CA GLY A 213 36.56 19.60 10.86
C GLY A 213 35.04 19.60 10.95
N PHE A 214 34.36 18.68 10.27
CA PHE A 214 32.92 18.48 10.40
C PHE A 214 32.62 17.45 11.50
N GLN A 215 31.54 17.66 12.25
CA GLN A 215 30.99 16.61 13.12
C GLN A 215 30.10 15.72 12.27
N VAL A 216 30.31 14.40 12.33
CA VAL A 216 29.60 13.45 11.46
C VAL A 216 28.94 12.36 12.29
N LEU A 217 27.63 12.20 12.15
CA LEU A 217 26.88 11.06 12.66
C LEU A 217 26.61 10.08 11.51
N ILE A 218 26.88 8.80 11.72
CA ILE A 218 26.71 7.75 10.72
C ILE A 218 25.71 6.73 11.28
N PRO A 219 24.43 6.80 10.90
CA PRO A 219 23.43 5.87 11.39
C PRO A 219 23.56 4.50 10.72
N VAL A 220 23.21 3.45 11.47
CA VAL A 220 22.91 2.13 10.93
C VAL A 220 21.53 2.17 10.25
N ILE A 221 21.48 1.72 9.02
CA ILE A 221 20.24 1.42 8.29
C ILE A 221 20.12 -0.09 8.10
N ILE A 222 18.89 -0.57 7.94
CA ILE A 222 18.57 -2.00 7.90
C ILE A 222 19.10 -2.62 6.61
N SER A 223 19.90 -3.68 6.73
CA SER A 223 20.53 -4.36 5.60
C SER A 223 19.57 -5.16 4.73
N ARG A 224 20.03 -5.55 3.53
CA ARG A 224 19.29 -6.45 2.63
C ARG A 224 19.56 -7.93 2.90
N THR A 225 20.09 -8.28 4.07
CA THR A 225 20.34 -9.67 4.46
C THR A 225 19.05 -10.48 4.37
N PHE A 226 19.13 -11.67 3.76
CA PHE A 226 17.97 -12.55 3.60
C PHE A 226 17.64 -13.32 4.88
N LEU A 227 16.37 -13.30 5.23
CA LEU A 227 15.67 -14.33 5.98
C LEU A 227 15.25 -15.44 5.02
N PHE A 228 15.39 -16.69 5.45
CA PHE A 228 14.98 -17.89 4.71
C PHE A 228 15.56 -17.95 3.28
N PRO A 229 16.88 -17.79 3.10
CA PRO A 229 17.48 -17.77 1.76
C PRO A 229 17.20 -19.08 1.00
N GLY A 230 16.67 -18.97 -0.21
CA GLY A 230 16.35 -20.08 -1.10
C GLY A 230 14.96 -20.72 -0.90
N GLU A 231 14.15 -20.23 0.04
CA GLU A 231 12.78 -20.69 0.27
C GLU A 231 11.72 -19.77 -0.36
N GLU A 232 10.50 -20.26 -0.57
CA GLU A 232 9.42 -19.49 -1.21
C GLU A 232 9.06 -18.21 -0.44
N GLN A 233 9.21 -18.25 0.89
CA GLN A 233 9.02 -17.15 1.82
C GLN A 233 10.27 -16.28 2.03
N GLN A 234 11.34 -16.44 1.24
CA GLN A 234 12.57 -15.64 1.32
C GLN A 234 12.25 -14.15 1.33
N GLN A 235 12.83 -13.41 2.27
CA GLN A 235 12.63 -11.97 2.43
C GLN A 235 13.91 -11.30 2.90
N THR A 236 14.24 -10.11 2.42
CA THR A 236 15.30 -9.30 3.05
C THR A 236 14.84 -8.76 4.41
N TYR A 237 15.74 -8.37 5.33
CA TYR A 237 15.34 -7.67 6.56
C TYR A 237 14.52 -6.39 6.27
N ARG A 238 14.84 -5.68 5.16
CA ARG A 238 14.05 -4.53 4.72
C ARG A 238 12.64 -4.92 4.28
N GLU A 239 12.48 -6.01 3.51
CA GLU A 239 11.17 -6.54 3.13
C GLU A 239 10.37 -7.01 4.35
N TRP A 240 11.03 -7.71 5.29
CA TRP A 240 10.42 -8.20 6.52
C TRP A 240 9.77 -7.07 7.32
N ILE A 241 10.49 -5.96 7.50
CA ILE A 241 9.92 -4.77 8.16
C ILE A 241 8.86 -4.10 7.26
N TYR A 242 9.11 -3.98 5.96
CA TYR A 242 8.18 -3.36 5.01
C TYR A 242 6.79 -4.03 5.07
N ARG A 243 6.71 -5.36 4.95
CA ARG A 243 5.42 -6.09 4.90
C ARG A 243 4.58 -5.82 6.14
N GLN A 244 5.20 -5.90 7.32
CA GLN A 244 4.53 -5.62 8.60
C GLN A 244 4.10 -4.16 8.71
N ALA A 245 5.03 -3.25 8.47
CA ALA A 245 4.86 -1.82 8.67
C ALA A 245 3.82 -1.23 7.70
N PHE A 246 3.83 -1.68 6.44
CA PHE A 246 2.94 -1.19 5.39
C PHE A 246 1.48 -1.35 5.82
N HIS A 247 1.11 -2.52 6.36
CA HIS A 247 -0.24 -2.76 6.84
C HIS A 247 -0.66 -1.81 7.97
N MET A 248 0.29 -1.41 8.83
CA MET A 248 0.10 -0.46 9.92
C MET A 248 0.19 1.02 9.49
N GLY A 249 0.33 1.31 8.19
CA GLY A 249 0.47 2.69 7.70
C GLY A 249 1.84 3.29 8.05
N ARG A 250 2.85 2.42 8.15
CA ARG A 250 4.25 2.74 8.39
C ARG A 250 5.08 2.22 7.22
N HIS A 251 6.36 2.57 7.18
CA HIS A 251 7.26 2.13 6.13
C HIS A 251 8.71 2.10 6.64
N ILE A 252 9.54 1.18 6.15
CA ILE A 252 10.97 1.11 6.54
C ILE A 252 11.70 2.43 6.26
N ILE A 253 11.48 3.01 5.09
CA ILE A 253 11.91 4.37 4.74
C ILE A 253 11.52 5.40 5.82
N GLY A 254 10.26 5.36 6.28
CA GLY A 254 9.78 6.28 7.33
C GLY A 254 10.49 6.09 8.66
N TYR A 255 10.73 4.85 9.09
CA TYR A 255 11.48 4.58 10.31
C TYR A 255 12.91 5.11 10.24
N GLU A 256 13.60 4.89 9.13
CA GLU A 256 14.97 5.37 8.94
C GLU A 256 15.05 6.90 8.79
N VAL A 257 14.06 7.52 8.13
CA VAL A 257 13.90 8.99 8.15
C VAL A 257 13.72 9.48 9.59
N GLN A 258 12.90 8.82 10.41
CA GLN A 258 12.72 9.20 11.81
C GLN A 258 13.99 9.06 12.65
N LYS A 259 14.88 8.10 12.33
CA LYS A 259 16.23 8.04 12.95
C LYS A 259 17.01 9.33 12.66
N VAL A 260 16.97 9.82 11.41
CA VAL A 260 17.59 11.10 11.01
C VAL A 260 16.93 12.28 11.72
N LEU A 261 15.59 12.36 11.75
CA LEU A 261 14.86 13.46 12.40
C LEU A 261 15.19 13.56 13.89
N SER A 262 15.28 12.42 14.58
CA SER A 262 15.59 12.39 16.01
C SER A 262 17.04 12.76 16.30
N ALA A 263 17.97 12.45 15.38
CA ALA A 263 19.34 12.96 15.45
C ALA A 263 19.42 14.48 15.26
N ILE A 264 18.58 15.05 14.38
CA ILE A 264 18.47 16.50 14.21
C ILE A 264 17.91 17.17 15.47
N ASP A 265 16.92 16.55 16.13
CA ASP A 265 16.40 17.03 17.42
C ASP A 265 17.54 17.14 18.44
N TRP A 266 18.40 16.13 18.52
CA TRP A 266 19.56 16.16 19.40
C TRP A 266 20.57 17.25 19.00
N PHE A 267 20.91 17.38 17.71
CA PHE A 267 21.82 18.44 17.26
C PHE A 267 21.32 19.82 17.68
N LYS A 268 20.01 20.09 17.57
CA LYS A 268 19.40 21.37 17.95
C LYS A 268 19.31 21.62 19.46
N GLN A 269 19.62 20.63 20.28
CA GLN A 269 19.71 20.74 21.75
C GLN A 269 21.16 20.65 22.27
N SER A 270 22.10 20.27 21.40
CA SER A 270 23.52 20.13 21.73
C SER A 270 24.25 21.48 21.85
N GLN A 271 25.51 21.44 22.33
CA GLN A 271 26.38 22.62 22.41
C GLN A 271 26.60 23.29 21.05
N ASP A 272 26.59 22.53 19.97
CA ASP A 272 26.81 23.01 18.59
C ASP A 272 25.48 23.20 17.83
N LYS A 273 24.39 23.55 18.51
CA LYS A 273 23.04 23.70 17.91
C LYS A 273 22.93 24.76 16.80
N ASP A 274 23.80 25.76 16.81
CA ASP A 274 23.77 26.91 15.92
C ASP A 274 24.56 26.69 14.61
N VAL A 275 25.35 25.60 14.51
CA VAL A 275 26.01 25.27 13.24
C VAL A 275 24.99 24.68 12.26
N LYS A 276 25.31 24.79 10.97
CA LYS A 276 24.45 24.23 9.92
C LYS A 276 24.37 22.71 9.98
N ILE A 277 23.27 22.16 9.46
CA ILE A 277 23.02 20.72 9.39
C ILE A 277 23.02 20.28 7.93
N GLY A 278 23.87 19.32 7.59
CA GLY A 278 23.88 18.66 6.28
C GLY A 278 23.49 17.19 6.39
N VAL A 279 22.88 16.64 5.33
CA VAL A 279 22.66 15.19 5.22
C VAL A 279 23.21 14.71 3.89
N ALA A 280 24.05 13.69 3.90
CA ALA A 280 24.65 13.10 2.72
C ALA A 280 24.43 11.59 2.75
N GLY A 281 24.08 10.99 1.62
CA GLY A 281 23.96 9.54 1.56
C GLY A 281 24.20 8.96 0.18
N TYR A 282 24.37 7.64 0.17
CA TYR A 282 24.62 6.83 -1.02
C TYR A 282 23.57 5.71 -1.16
N SER A 283 23.02 5.52 -2.37
CA SER A 283 22.01 4.50 -2.70
C SER A 283 20.80 4.53 -1.72
N GLU A 284 20.58 3.54 -0.84
CA GLU A 284 19.49 3.63 0.16
C GLU A 284 19.72 4.77 1.14
N GLY A 285 20.96 5.01 1.55
CA GLY A 285 21.28 6.18 2.37
C GLY A 285 20.99 7.50 1.65
N ALA A 286 21.14 7.54 0.33
CA ALA A 286 20.78 8.71 -0.48
C ALA A 286 19.25 8.90 -0.52
N LEU A 287 18.48 7.82 -0.62
CA LEU A 287 17.02 7.83 -0.47
C LEU A 287 16.64 8.45 0.88
N ILE A 288 17.19 7.94 1.98
CA ILE A 288 16.88 8.43 3.33
C ILE A 288 17.32 9.89 3.51
N ALA A 289 18.49 10.27 3.01
CA ALA A 289 18.97 11.66 3.04
C ALA A 289 18.01 12.60 2.28
N PHE A 290 17.61 12.21 1.07
CA PHE A 290 16.71 12.97 0.23
C PHE A 290 15.33 13.15 0.87
N TYR A 291 14.77 12.06 1.40
CA TYR A 291 13.43 12.08 2.00
C TYR A 291 13.44 12.81 3.35
N SER A 292 14.52 12.70 4.14
CA SER A 292 14.70 13.48 5.36
C SER A 292 14.73 14.98 5.06
N ALA A 293 15.50 15.40 4.04
CA ALA A 293 15.52 16.79 3.60
C ALA A 293 14.14 17.25 3.09
N ALA A 294 13.37 16.36 2.46
CA ALA A 294 12.03 16.66 1.98
C ALA A 294 10.98 16.76 3.09
N VAL A 295 11.20 16.24 4.30
CA VAL A 295 10.23 16.35 5.41
C VAL A 295 10.67 17.32 6.51
N ASP A 296 11.97 17.57 6.68
CA ASP A 296 12.49 18.43 7.75
C ASP A 296 13.20 19.66 7.18
N LYS A 297 12.67 20.84 7.53
CA LYS A 297 13.16 22.14 7.05
C LYS A 297 14.47 22.59 7.70
N ARG A 298 14.92 21.91 8.77
CA ARG A 298 16.14 22.24 9.53
C ARG A 298 17.43 21.76 8.85
N ILE A 299 17.33 20.94 7.81
CA ILE A 299 18.48 20.48 7.01
C ILE A 299 18.85 21.59 6.02
N ASP A 300 20.06 22.13 6.13
CA ASP A 300 20.54 23.26 5.34
C ASP A 300 21.04 22.87 3.94
N ALA A 301 21.58 21.66 3.76
CA ALA A 301 22.00 21.14 2.46
C ALA A 301 21.89 19.62 2.43
N VAL A 302 21.67 19.04 1.25
CA VAL A 302 21.62 17.59 1.06
C VAL A 302 22.44 17.12 -0.14
N LEU A 303 23.15 16.00 0.02
CA LEU A 303 23.83 15.27 -1.06
C LEU A 303 23.15 13.91 -1.28
N VAL A 304 22.69 13.70 -2.50
CA VAL A 304 22.00 12.47 -2.95
C VAL A 304 22.86 11.77 -3.99
N SER A 305 23.56 10.71 -3.59
CA SER A 305 24.46 9.95 -4.46
C SER A 305 23.85 8.61 -4.90
N GLY A 306 23.70 8.38 -6.20
CA GLY A 306 23.27 7.09 -6.74
C GLY A 306 21.79 6.73 -6.50
N TYR A 307 20.88 7.69 -6.32
CA TYR A 307 19.45 7.41 -6.10
C TYR A 307 18.50 8.13 -7.08
N PHE A 308 18.72 9.42 -7.31
CA PHE A 308 17.78 10.30 -8.00
C PHE A 308 17.50 9.87 -9.46
N ASN A 309 16.23 9.64 -9.80
CA ASN A 309 15.82 9.22 -11.15
C ASN A 309 14.29 9.38 -11.35
N SER A 310 13.79 9.24 -12.58
CA SER A 310 12.36 9.06 -12.83
C SER A 310 11.80 7.91 -11.99
N ARG A 311 10.70 8.16 -11.28
CA ARG A 311 10.04 7.18 -10.40
C ARG A 311 8.92 6.40 -11.10
N GLN A 312 8.68 6.62 -12.41
CA GLN A 312 7.59 5.97 -13.15
C GLN A 312 7.66 4.44 -13.20
N ARG A 313 8.84 3.88 -12.94
CA ARG A 313 9.09 2.43 -12.81
C ARG A 313 9.48 2.00 -11.41
N VAL A 314 9.20 2.80 -10.37
CA VAL A 314 9.53 2.45 -8.97
C VAL A 314 8.90 1.12 -8.53
N TRP A 315 7.81 0.70 -9.18
CA TRP A 315 7.24 -0.63 -8.95
C TRP A 315 8.24 -1.75 -9.26
N ASP A 316 9.17 -1.60 -10.22
CA ASP A 316 10.20 -2.57 -10.64
C ASP A 316 11.46 -2.58 -9.75
N GLU A 317 11.56 -1.66 -8.77
CA GLU A 317 12.64 -1.66 -7.76
C GLU A 317 12.38 -2.74 -6.70
N PRO A 318 13.17 -2.96 -5.64
CA PRO A 318 12.83 -3.89 -4.57
C PRO A 318 11.56 -3.48 -3.79
N ILE A 319 10.81 -4.45 -3.25
CA ILE A 319 9.47 -4.20 -2.67
C ILE A 319 9.48 -3.18 -1.53
N TYR A 320 10.55 -3.14 -0.75
CA TYR A 320 10.74 -2.16 0.31
C TYR A 320 10.93 -0.71 -0.19
N ARG A 321 10.88 -0.44 -1.50
CA ARG A 321 10.77 0.91 -2.11
C ARG A 321 9.36 1.22 -2.68
N ASN A 322 8.39 0.31 -2.57
CA ASN A 322 7.03 0.52 -3.05
C ASN A 322 6.24 1.39 -2.06
N VAL A 323 6.20 2.70 -2.31
CA VAL A 323 5.50 3.66 -1.45
C VAL A 323 4.05 3.84 -1.92
N TRP A 324 3.09 3.69 -1.00
CA TRP A 324 1.67 3.91 -1.28
C TRP A 324 1.41 5.32 -1.80
N ARG A 325 0.71 5.41 -2.94
CA ARG A 325 0.26 6.66 -3.57
C ARG A 325 1.39 7.60 -4.03
N LEU A 326 2.66 7.18 -3.99
CA LEU A 326 3.79 8.03 -4.34
C LEU A 326 3.58 8.75 -5.67
N LEU A 327 3.31 8.01 -6.73
CA LEU A 327 3.16 8.51 -8.10
C LEU A 327 1.86 9.27 -8.34
N SER A 328 0.90 9.28 -7.42
CA SER A 328 -0.28 10.14 -7.56
C SER A 328 0.05 11.62 -7.35
N GLU A 329 1.10 11.93 -6.60
CA GLU A 329 1.45 13.32 -6.24
C GLU A 329 2.94 13.65 -6.41
N PHE A 330 3.81 12.64 -6.39
CA PHE A 330 5.26 12.79 -6.31
C PHE A 330 6.02 11.94 -7.33
N GLY A 331 7.08 12.52 -7.88
CA GLY A 331 8.29 11.86 -8.35
C GLY A 331 9.50 12.52 -7.67
N ASP A 332 10.71 12.17 -8.08
CA ASP A 332 11.90 12.74 -7.44
C ASP A 332 12.00 14.26 -7.70
N ALA A 333 11.57 14.77 -8.85
CA ALA A 333 11.50 16.21 -9.09
C ALA A 333 10.52 16.93 -8.14
N GLU A 334 9.34 16.35 -7.90
CA GLU A 334 8.38 16.90 -6.94
C GLU A 334 8.90 16.85 -5.50
N ILE A 335 9.59 15.77 -5.09
CA ILE A 335 10.19 15.65 -3.76
C ILE A 335 11.34 16.65 -3.60
N ALA A 336 12.17 16.84 -4.64
CA ALA A 336 13.20 17.88 -4.65
C ALA A 336 12.59 19.29 -4.48
N SER A 337 11.39 19.52 -5.02
CA SER A 337 10.67 20.76 -4.80
C SER A 337 10.23 20.95 -3.34
N LEU A 338 10.00 19.90 -2.55
CA LEU A 338 9.79 20.03 -1.10
C LEU A 338 11.04 20.49 -0.35
N ILE A 339 12.22 20.28 -0.92
CA ILE A 339 13.50 20.73 -0.35
C ILE A 339 13.72 22.21 -0.66
N ALA A 340 13.27 22.68 -1.82
CA ALA A 340 13.39 24.06 -2.25
C ALA A 340 12.85 25.07 -1.19
N PRO A 341 13.50 26.23 -1.03
CA PRO A 341 14.66 26.71 -1.80
C PRO A 341 16.01 26.21 -1.25
N ARG A 342 16.05 25.20 -0.39
CA ARG A 342 17.28 24.73 0.24
C ARG A 342 18.17 23.95 -0.76
N PRO A 343 19.50 24.08 -0.65
CA PRO A 343 20.43 23.45 -1.56
C PRO A 343 20.36 21.93 -1.71
N LEU A 344 20.53 21.45 -2.94
CA LEU A 344 20.51 20.04 -3.32
C LEU A 344 21.66 19.69 -4.27
N VAL A 345 22.50 18.72 -3.89
CA VAL A 345 23.51 18.12 -4.78
C VAL A 345 23.03 16.73 -5.16
N ILE A 346 22.96 16.46 -6.46
CA ILE A 346 22.68 15.13 -7.00
C ILE A 346 23.95 14.62 -7.67
N GLU A 347 24.38 13.42 -7.28
CA GLU A 347 25.55 12.76 -7.84
C GLU A 347 25.09 11.50 -8.59
N HIS A 348 25.34 11.49 -9.90
CA HIS A 348 25.13 10.31 -10.73
C HIS A 348 26.25 9.31 -10.45
N SER A 349 26.00 8.40 -9.52
CA SER A 349 26.97 7.42 -9.07
C SER A 349 26.57 6.00 -9.41
N MET A 350 27.58 5.15 -9.59
CA MET A 350 27.39 3.71 -9.70
C MET A 350 26.73 3.18 -8.43
N ILE A 351 25.72 2.33 -8.57
CA ILE A 351 25.15 1.55 -7.46
C ILE A 351 25.34 0.05 -7.70
N PRO A 352 25.34 -0.78 -6.63
CA PRO A 352 25.37 -2.23 -6.80
C PRO A 352 24.15 -2.69 -7.60
N GLU A 353 24.37 -3.52 -8.62
CA GLU A 353 23.27 -4.19 -9.29
C GLU A 353 22.69 -5.25 -8.35
N LEU A 354 21.37 -5.25 -8.20
CA LEU A 354 20.62 -6.20 -7.39
C LEU A 354 19.47 -6.74 -8.23
N VAL A 355 19.26 -8.05 -8.20
CA VAL A 355 18.05 -8.69 -8.73
C VAL A 355 17.54 -9.64 -7.67
N GLU A 356 16.41 -9.31 -7.07
CA GLU A 356 15.78 -10.15 -6.06
C GLU A 356 14.86 -11.16 -6.76
N LYS A 357 15.28 -12.42 -6.76
CA LYS A 357 14.55 -13.57 -7.31
C LYS A 357 14.99 -14.85 -6.60
N LEU A 358 14.20 -15.92 -6.70
CA LEU A 358 14.64 -17.24 -6.23
C LEU A 358 15.62 -17.82 -7.28
N GLU A 359 16.83 -18.18 -6.85
CA GLU A 359 17.87 -18.63 -7.80
C GLU A 359 17.42 -19.87 -8.57
N LYS A 360 16.87 -20.87 -7.86
CA LYS A 360 16.38 -22.13 -8.44
C LYS A 360 15.22 -21.95 -9.42
N SER A 361 14.37 -20.93 -9.22
CA SER A 361 13.22 -20.66 -10.09
C SER A 361 13.61 -19.91 -11.38
N SER A 362 14.77 -19.25 -11.38
CA SER A 362 15.12 -18.33 -12.45
C SER A 362 15.56 -19.01 -13.75
N GLU A 363 15.93 -20.28 -13.66
CA GLU A 363 16.17 -21.16 -14.81
C GLU A 363 14.98 -22.11 -15.05
N HIS A 364 14.26 -22.50 -13.99
CA HIS A 364 13.09 -23.40 -14.04
C HIS A 364 12.03 -22.94 -13.02
N PRO A 365 10.99 -22.18 -13.42
CA PRO A 365 9.99 -21.64 -12.50
C PRO A 365 9.37 -22.72 -11.61
N ILE A 366 9.24 -22.41 -10.31
CA ILE A 366 8.54 -23.29 -9.37
C ILE A 366 7.05 -23.29 -9.72
N GLN A 367 6.38 -24.41 -9.52
CA GLN A 367 4.94 -24.53 -9.73
C GLN A 367 4.22 -24.38 -8.40
N VAL A 368 3.46 -23.31 -8.23
CA VAL A 368 2.53 -23.12 -7.09
C VAL A 368 1.12 -23.37 -7.63
N GLU A 369 0.45 -24.39 -7.12
CA GLU A 369 -0.89 -24.80 -7.59
C GLU A 369 -0.97 -25.04 -9.12
N GLY A 370 0.14 -25.45 -9.74
CA GLY A 370 0.26 -25.68 -11.19
C GLY A 370 0.46 -24.41 -12.04
N LEU A 371 0.85 -23.29 -11.41
CA LEU A 371 1.17 -22.03 -12.06
C LEU A 371 2.60 -21.60 -11.76
N GLU A 372 3.24 -20.95 -12.74
CA GLU A 372 4.64 -20.50 -12.62
C GLU A 372 4.82 -19.41 -11.57
N TYR A 373 5.82 -19.61 -10.72
CA TYR A 373 6.30 -18.65 -9.73
C TYR A 373 7.82 -18.52 -9.80
N THR A 374 8.30 -17.29 -9.99
CA THR A 374 9.72 -16.96 -10.08
C THR A 374 10.24 -16.36 -8.77
N GLY A 375 9.37 -15.85 -7.90
CA GLY A 375 9.80 -15.10 -6.72
C GLY A 375 10.52 -13.79 -7.06
N TYR A 376 10.40 -13.29 -8.30
CA TYR A 376 10.98 -12.00 -8.67
C TYR A 376 10.29 -10.86 -7.91
N LYS A 377 11.06 -10.12 -7.12
CA LYS A 377 10.61 -9.02 -6.26
C LYS A 377 11.28 -7.68 -6.56
N GLY A 378 11.97 -7.59 -7.69
CA GLY A 378 12.47 -6.34 -8.27
C GLY A 378 13.97 -6.31 -8.46
N ARG A 379 14.45 -5.18 -8.96
CA ARG A 379 15.86 -4.97 -9.28
C ARG A 379 16.34 -3.55 -8.99
N LEU A 380 17.60 -3.41 -8.63
CA LEU A 380 18.31 -2.14 -8.61
C LEU A 380 19.42 -2.17 -9.66
N LYS A 381 19.56 -1.06 -10.38
CA LYS A 381 20.68 -0.82 -11.29
C LYS A 381 20.93 0.67 -11.41
N THR A 382 22.14 1.03 -11.77
CA THR A 382 22.51 2.43 -12.02
C THR A 382 21.61 3.00 -13.13
N PRO A 383 20.89 4.11 -12.90
CA PRO A 383 20.06 4.71 -13.92
C PRO A 383 20.89 5.31 -15.05
N GLU A 384 20.34 5.35 -16.25
CA GLU A 384 20.95 6.05 -17.37
C GLU A 384 21.04 7.56 -17.04
N PHE A 385 22.17 8.19 -17.35
CA PHE A 385 22.36 9.62 -17.05
C PHE A 385 21.26 10.50 -17.65
N LYS A 386 20.77 10.16 -18.86
CA LYS A 386 19.69 10.91 -19.51
C LYS A 386 18.42 10.96 -18.66
N ASP A 387 18.09 9.88 -17.94
CA ASP A 387 16.87 9.81 -17.14
C ASP A 387 17.03 10.65 -15.86
N VAL A 388 18.22 10.59 -15.24
CA VAL A 388 18.62 11.45 -14.10
C VAL A 388 18.60 12.93 -14.50
N GLN A 389 19.22 13.27 -15.63
CA GLN A 389 19.29 14.63 -16.15
C GLN A 389 17.90 15.17 -16.50
N SER A 390 17.03 14.37 -17.13
CA SER A 390 15.66 14.75 -17.42
C SER A 390 14.86 15.03 -16.15
N GLU A 391 14.93 14.14 -15.15
CA GLU A 391 14.26 14.36 -13.87
C GLU A 391 14.83 15.57 -13.12
N TYR A 392 16.14 15.83 -13.22
CA TYR A 392 16.80 16.99 -12.61
C TYR A 392 16.33 18.31 -13.26
N ASN A 393 16.15 18.31 -14.57
CA ASN A 393 15.68 19.48 -15.32
C ASN A 393 14.21 19.80 -14.98
N ARG A 394 13.38 18.79 -14.73
CA ARG A 394 11.98 18.99 -14.29
C ARG A 394 11.87 19.83 -13.02
N ILE A 395 12.90 19.86 -12.16
CA ILE A 395 12.88 20.72 -10.97
C ILE A 395 12.73 22.21 -11.37
N ASP A 396 13.41 22.68 -12.43
CA ASP A 396 13.26 24.07 -12.91
C ASP A 396 11.85 24.35 -13.44
N GLU A 397 11.21 23.36 -14.06
CA GLU A 397 9.83 23.47 -14.53
C GLU A 397 8.85 23.61 -13.36
N LEU A 398 9.17 23.04 -12.20
CA LEU A 398 8.34 23.07 -10.99
C LEU A 398 8.58 24.29 -10.09
N THR A 399 9.82 24.76 -9.98
CA THR A 399 10.20 25.84 -9.04
C THR A 399 10.61 27.15 -9.71
N GLY A 400 10.78 27.16 -11.03
CA GLY A 400 11.44 28.26 -11.74
C GLY A 400 12.97 28.16 -11.63
N ARG A 401 13.64 28.59 -12.71
CA ARG A 401 15.09 28.53 -12.83
C ARG A 401 15.77 29.41 -11.78
N GLY A 402 16.73 28.85 -11.05
CA GLY A 402 17.51 29.56 -10.04
C GLY A 402 16.82 29.74 -8.67
N PHE A 403 15.57 29.26 -8.50
CA PHE A 403 14.87 29.33 -7.21
C PHE A 403 15.51 28.43 -6.15
N GLN A 404 16.00 27.26 -6.56
CA GLN A 404 16.72 26.33 -5.70
C GLN A 404 18.18 26.24 -6.15
N PRO A 405 19.17 26.54 -5.27
CA PRO A 405 20.57 26.25 -5.55
C PRO A 405 20.74 24.73 -5.68
N ARG A 406 21.11 24.24 -6.86
CA ARG A 406 21.33 22.81 -7.05
C ARG A 406 22.41 22.51 -8.07
N TYR A 407 22.95 21.29 -8.00
CA TYR A 407 24.01 20.84 -8.88
C TYR A 407 23.87 19.36 -9.22
N LEU A 408 24.14 19.00 -10.46
CA LEU A 408 24.21 17.62 -10.94
C LEU A 408 25.67 17.27 -11.24
N ILE A 409 26.22 16.29 -10.54
CA ILE A 409 27.58 15.78 -10.72
C ILE A 409 27.52 14.50 -11.56
N ALA A 410 28.35 14.44 -12.59
CA ALA A 410 28.60 13.25 -13.39
C ALA A 410 30.04 13.25 -13.91
N GLY A 411 30.51 12.09 -14.34
CA GLY A 411 31.87 11.88 -14.84
C GLY A 411 32.02 12.35 -16.29
N GLN A 412 33.22 12.12 -16.84
CA GLN A 412 33.49 12.40 -18.24
C GLN A 412 32.51 11.65 -19.15
N LYS A 413 32.04 12.31 -20.21
CA LYS A 413 31.03 11.78 -21.14
C LYS A 413 29.73 11.33 -20.45
N ASN A 414 29.39 11.93 -19.31
CA ASN A 414 28.19 11.62 -18.51
C ASN A 414 28.19 10.20 -17.94
N ASN A 415 29.36 9.58 -17.77
CA ASN A 415 29.48 8.31 -17.07
C ASN A 415 29.22 8.51 -15.57
N PRO A 416 28.68 7.49 -14.87
CA PRO A 416 28.54 7.57 -13.43
C PRO A 416 29.91 7.64 -12.74
N VAL A 417 29.98 8.35 -11.62
CA VAL A 417 31.20 8.47 -10.78
C VAL A 417 31.16 7.50 -9.60
N ASN A 418 32.29 7.34 -8.91
CA ASN A 418 32.28 6.72 -7.58
C ASN A 418 31.48 7.61 -6.62
N PHE A 419 30.74 7.00 -5.70
CA PHE A 419 29.94 7.73 -4.73
C PHE A 419 30.82 8.52 -3.75
N GLY A 420 30.34 9.68 -3.32
CA GLY A 420 31.09 10.56 -2.44
C GLY A 420 32.31 11.15 -3.13
N SER A 421 32.22 11.43 -4.43
CA SER A 421 33.31 12.05 -5.19
C SER A 421 33.72 13.39 -4.59
N GLU A 422 34.96 13.79 -4.82
CA GLU A 422 35.47 15.09 -4.38
C GLU A 422 34.59 16.25 -4.85
N ALA A 423 34.22 16.26 -6.14
CA ALA A 423 33.36 17.31 -6.69
C ALA A 423 31.99 17.40 -6.01
N ALA A 424 31.37 16.27 -5.68
CA ALA A 424 30.09 16.25 -4.98
C ALA A 424 30.22 16.73 -3.53
N LEU A 425 31.23 16.27 -2.80
CA LEU A 425 31.44 16.65 -1.41
C LEU A 425 31.84 18.12 -1.26
N GLU A 426 32.72 18.62 -2.12
CA GLU A 426 33.10 20.04 -2.17
C GLU A 426 31.87 20.91 -2.45
N LYS A 427 31.04 20.52 -3.41
CA LYS A 427 29.81 21.26 -3.70
C LYS A 427 28.83 21.25 -2.53
N PHE A 428 28.70 20.11 -1.86
CA PHE A 428 27.86 19.95 -0.68
C PHE A 428 28.32 20.86 0.47
N ILE A 429 29.61 20.88 0.81
CA ILE A 429 30.12 21.75 1.87
C ILE A 429 30.11 23.24 1.48
N GLN A 430 30.22 23.55 0.18
CA GLN A 430 30.05 24.92 -0.32
C GLN A 430 28.68 25.48 0.06
N PHE A 431 27.61 24.67 -0.05
CA PHE A 431 26.28 25.07 0.39
C PHE A 431 26.14 25.21 1.91
N LEU A 432 26.98 24.52 2.67
CA LEU A 432 27.14 24.73 4.10
C LEU A 432 28.00 25.96 4.43
N GLY A 433 28.56 26.65 3.44
CA GLY A 433 29.33 27.89 3.60
C GLY A 433 30.84 27.70 3.73
N TYR A 434 31.36 26.54 3.32
CA TYR A 434 32.78 26.20 3.38
C TYR A 434 33.34 25.90 1.99
N ASN A 435 34.41 26.58 1.60
CA ASN A 435 35.09 26.36 0.32
C ASN A 435 36.52 25.88 0.60
N LEU A 436 36.73 24.57 0.69
CA LEU A 436 38.02 23.95 0.97
C LEU A 436 38.11 22.56 0.34
N PRO A 437 39.30 22.13 -0.09
CA PRO A 437 39.49 20.79 -0.60
C PRO A 437 39.32 19.76 0.51
N LEU A 438 38.54 18.71 0.26
CA LEU A 438 38.31 17.63 1.22
C LEU A 438 39.36 16.53 1.08
N SER A 439 40.59 16.91 1.43
CA SER A 439 41.73 15.99 1.47
C SER A 439 41.49 14.85 2.45
N VAL A 440 41.92 13.64 2.07
CA VAL A 440 41.93 12.45 2.91
C VAL A 440 43.37 12.11 3.25
N SER A 441 43.64 11.91 4.54
CA SER A 441 44.95 11.56 5.04
C SER A 441 45.23 10.06 4.89
N ASN A 442 46.49 9.66 5.00
CA ASN A 442 46.87 8.25 5.12
C ASN A 442 46.67 7.70 6.54
N GLU A 443 46.25 8.53 7.51
CA GLU A 443 45.99 8.12 8.89
C GLU A 443 44.61 7.43 8.98
N ILE A 444 44.60 6.11 8.96
CA ILE A 444 43.39 5.31 9.12
C ILE A 444 43.10 5.17 10.63
N PRO A 445 41.87 5.49 11.10
CA PRO A 445 41.53 5.28 12.50
C PRO A 445 41.59 3.78 12.83
N LYS A 446 42.09 3.47 14.03
CA LYS A 446 42.17 2.10 14.53
C LYS A 446 40.98 1.82 15.45
N ASP A 447 40.23 0.75 15.17
CA ASP A 447 39.17 0.29 16.06
C ASP A 447 39.77 -0.35 17.32
N ASN A 448 39.39 0.17 18.48
CA ASN A 448 39.80 -0.30 19.80
C ASN A 448 38.77 -1.23 20.44
N ARG A 449 37.66 -1.53 19.75
CA ARG A 449 36.70 -2.54 20.20
C ARG A 449 37.23 -3.93 19.88
N SER A 450 37.16 -4.81 20.86
CA SER A 450 37.57 -6.21 20.77
C SER A 450 36.37 -7.16 20.66
N SER A 451 35.19 -6.75 21.13
CA SER A 451 33.99 -7.58 21.20
C SER A 451 32.86 -7.14 20.25
N PHE A 452 33.13 -6.17 19.37
CA PHE A 452 32.12 -5.62 18.47
C PHE A 452 31.72 -6.58 17.35
N ASP A 453 30.42 -6.78 17.19
CA ASP A 453 29.80 -7.53 16.10
C ASP A 453 28.74 -6.66 15.41
N ALA A 454 28.99 -6.35 14.13
CA ALA A 454 28.07 -5.56 13.31
C ALA A 454 26.77 -6.31 12.97
N GLY A 455 26.83 -7.65 12.82
CA GLY A 455 25.67 -8.49 12.57
C GLY A 455 24.70 -8.52 13.75
N GLU A 456 25.21 -8.64 14.98
CA GLU A 456 24.38 -8.56 16.18
C GLU A 456 23.73 -7.18 16.37
N ARG A 457 24.44 -6.11 15.96
CA ARG A 457 23.86 -4.76 15.90
C ARG A 457 22.73 -4.66 14.87
N GLN A 458 22.91 -5.24 13.68
CA GLN A 458 21.86 -5.30 12.66
C GLN A 458 20.62 -6.04 13.17
N ILE A 459 20.79 -7.23 13.77
CA ILE A 459 19.67 -8.01 14.33
C ILE A 459 18.92 -7.21 15.39
N ARG A 460 19.63 -6.55 16.31
CA ARG A 460 19.01 -5.69 17.33
C ARG A 460 18.21 -4.55 16.70
N GLN A 461 18.76 -3.86 15.70
CA GLN A 461 18.07 -2.76 15.02
C GLN A 461 16.83 -3.24 14.23
N VAL A 462 16.86 -4.44 13.63
CA VAL A 462 15.67 -5.06 13.02
C VAL A 462 14.63 -5.37 14.08
N LYS A 463 15.03 -6.02 15.19
CA LYS A 463 14.12 -6.43 16.25
C LYS A 463 13.44 -5.26 16.96
N GLU A 464 14.13 -4.14 17.19
CA GLU A 464 13.51 -2.95 17.75
C GLU A 464 12.37 -2.40 16.88
N ILE A 465 12.54 -2.38 15.56
CA ILE A 465 11.50 -1.94 14.63
C ILE A 465 10.37 -2.97 14.55
N GLU A 466 10.70 -4.28 14.51
CA GLU A 466 9.70 -5.36 14.59
C GLU A 466 8.85 -5.23 15.86
N ASP A 467 9.49 -5.13 17.03
CA ASP A 467 8.82 -4.99 18.33
C ASP A 467 7.91 -3.77 18.39
N HIS A 468 8.33 -2.67 17.76
CA HIS A 468 7.49 -1.48 17.61
C HIS A 468 6.27 -1.76 16.74
N VAL A 469 6.41 -2.44 15.59
CA VAL A 469 5.27 -2.78 14.73
C VAL A 469 4.34 -3.80 15.40
N GLN A 470 4.88 -4.80 16.09
CA GLN A 470 4.07 -5.76 16.87
C GLN A 470 3.34 -5.08 18.03
N TRP A 471 3.93 -4.04 18.62
CA TRP A 471 3.22 -3.18 19.57
C TRP A 471 2.06 -2.41 18.91
N LEU A 472 2.26 -1.83 17.73
CA LEU A 472 1.18 -1.18 16.97
C LEU A 472 0.05 -2.17 16.63
N LEU A 473 0.39 -3.40 16.24
CA LEU A 473 -0.58 -4.47 15.99
C LEU A 473 -1.42 -4.76 17.25
N ARG A 474 -0.78 -4.87 18.41
CA ARG A 474 -1.48 -5.10 19.69
C ARG A 474 -2.50 -4.00 20.03
N ASP A 475 -2.17 -2.74 19.73
CA ASP A 475 -3.07 -1.62 19.99
C ASP A 475 -4.04 -1.32 18.81
N SER A 476 -3.89 -2.03 17.68
CA SER A 476 -4.63 -1.76 16.44
C SER A 476 -6.15 -1.84 16.61
N ASP A 477 -6.67 -2.77 17.40
CA ASP A 477 -8.12 -2.89 17.64
C ASP A 477 -8.69 -1.67 18.39
N LYS A 478 -7.94 -1.13 19.36
CA LYS A 478 -8.32 0.10 20.06
C LYS A 478 -8.24 1.31 19.12
N GLU A 479 -7.24 1.34 18.24
CA GLU A 479 -7.08 2.39 17.25
C GLU A 479 -8.20 2.39 16.21
N ARG A 480 -8.60 1.21 15.69
CA ARG A 480 -9.77 1.08 14.80
C ARG A 480 -11.07 1.54 15.48
N ASN A 481 -11.27 1.15 16.74
CA ASN A 481 -12.41 1.64 17.53
C ASN A 481 -12.39 3.16 17.69
N ARG A 482 -11.22 3.75 18.01
CA ARG A 482 -11.05 5.22 18.13
C ARG A 482 -11.28 5.94 16.80
N PHE A 483 -10.81 5.36 15.70
CA PHE A 483 -10.91 5.90 14.35
C PHE A 483 -12.35 5.87 13.83
N PHE A 484 -13.05 4.75 14.00
CA PHE A 484 -14.36 4.50 13.41
C PHE A 484 -15.49 4.35 14.44
N LEU A 485 -15.52 3.26 15.19
CA LEU A 485 -16.69 2.88 15.99
C LEU A 485 -17.07 3.93 17.05
N TYR A 486 -16.11 4.41 17.84
CA TYR A 486 -16.35 5.39 18.91
C TYR A 486 -16.58 6.82 18.40
N LYS A 487 -16.34 7.08 17.11
CA LYS A 487 -16.75 8.35 16.48
C LYS A 487 -18.25 8.35 16.17
N LEU A 488 -18.79 7.21 15.75
CA LEU A 488 -20.19 7.05 15.40
C LEU A 488 -21.07 6.66 16.61
N MET A 489 -20.51 5.87 17.52
CA MET A 489 -21.16 5.37 18.74
C MET A 489 -20.29 5.70 19.97
N PRO A 490 -20.20 6.97 20.40
CA PRO A 490 -19.40 7.36 21.57
C PRO A 490 -19.79 6.61 22.86
N GLU A 491 -21.03 6.15 22.95
CA GLU A 491 -21.58 5.35 24.06
C GLU A 491 -20.80 4.04 24.23
N PHE A 492 -20.30 3.45 23.13
CA PHE A 492 -19.55 2.20 23.18
C PHE A 492 -18.18 2.37 23.83
N GLY A 493 -17.59 3.58 23.78
CA GLY A 493 -16.33 3.89 24.45
C GLY A 493 -16.48 4.25 25.93
N LYS A 494 -17.72 4.40 26.42
CA LYS A 494 -18.05 4.83 27.80
C LYS A 494 -18.84 3.78 28.57
N ARG A 495 -18.77 2.51 28.16
CA ARG A 495 -19.52 1.43 28.79
C ARG A 495 -19.18 1.33 30.28
N ILE A 496 -20.22 1.18 31.08
CA ILE A 496 -20.14 0.91 32.51
C ILE A 496 -20.59 -0.52 32.77
N TRP A 497 -20.00 -1.14 33.80
CA TRP A 497 -20.44 -2.44 34.27
C TRP A 497 -21.92 -2.40 34.67
N SER A 498 -22.66 -3.47 34.37
CA SER A 498 -24.10 -3.60 34.62
C SER A 498 -24.46 -5.05 34.94
N THR A 499 -25.42 -5.24 35.85
CA THR A 499 -26.04 -6.54 36.14
C THR A 499 -27.42 -6.69 35.50
N SER A 500 -27.89 -5.68 34.76
CA SER A 500 -29.21 -5.72 34.11
C SER A 500 -29.26 -6.83 33.07
N SER A 501 -30.34 -7.62 33.09
CA SER A 501 -30.58 -8.66 32.08
C SER A 501 -30.95 -8.11 30.70
N TYR A 502 -31.17 -6.80 30.59
CA TYR A 502 -31.56 -6.12 29.36
C TYR A 502 -31.05 -4.68 29.33
N HIS A 503 -30.68 -4.22 28.14
CA HIS A 503 -30.36 -2.83 27.84
C HIS A 503 -31.20 -2.37 26.63
N PRO A 504 -31.73 -1.12 26.62
CA PRO A 504 -32.44 -0.60 25.47
C PRO A 504 -31.59 -0.60 24.19
N TYR A 505 -32.22 -0.88 23.06
CA TYR A 505 -31.59 -0.84 21.75
C TYR A 505 -31.36 0.59 21.24
N TYR A 506 -30.32 0.76 20.46
CA TYR A 506 -30.06 1.99 19.72
C TYR A 506 -30.82 2.00 18.39
N SER A 507 -31.08 3.20 17.85
CA SER A 507 -31.61 3.34 16.50
C SER A 507 -30.48 3.16 15.46
N PRO A 508 -30.66 2.31 14.42
CA PRO A 508 -29.62 2.08 13.44
C PRO A 508 -29.42 3.25 12.45
N ASN A 509 -30.42 4.13 12.32
CA ASN A 509 -30.44 5.16 11.26
C ASN A 509 -29.25 6.12 11.33
N SER A 510 -28.89 6.59 12.53
CA SER A 510 -27.76 7.51 12.69
C SER A 510 -26.44 6.83 12.32
N PHE A 511 -26.26 5.57 12.71
CA PHE A 511 -25.06 4.83 12.36
C PHE A 511 -24.95 4.63 10.84
N ILE A 512 -26.03 4.20 10.20
CA ILE A 512 -26.06 3.91 8.76
C ILE A 512 -25.70 5.14 7.93
N GLU A 513 -26.26 6.31 8.28
CA GLU A 513 -25.97 7.55 7.55
C GLU A 513 -24.50 7.99 7.73
N GLU A 514 -23.98 7.98 8.96
CA GLU A 514 -22.61 8.41 9.23
C GLU A 514 -21.56 7.40 8.73
N ALA A 515 -21.88 6.11 8.70
CA ALA A 515 -21.01 5.06 8.17
C ALA A 515 -20.70 5.24 6.68
N LYS A 516 -21.53 5.97 5.92
CA LYS A 516 -21.25 6.32 4.51
C LYS A 516 -19.92 7.05 4.35
N LYS A 517 -19.54 7.89 5.32
CA LYS A 517 -18.23 8.56 5.32
C LYS A 517 -17.08 7.55 5.42
N TYR A 518 -17.22 6.55 6.27
CA TYR A 518 -16.19 5.53 6.48
C TYR A 518 -16.15 4.54 5.31
N ARG A 519 -17.30 4.23 4.70
CA ARG A 519 -17.35 3.50 3.43
C ARG A 519 -16.58 4.23 2.33
N LYS A 520 -16.76 5.55 2.24
CA LYS A 520 -16.01 6.39 1.30
C LYS A 520 -14.51 6.35 1.57
N ILE A 521 -14.09 6.49 2.84
CA ILE A 521 -12.67 6.37 3.22
C ILE A 521 -12.12 4.98 2.86
N PHE A 522 -12.86 3.91 3.16
CA PHE A 522 -12.45 2.54 2.85
C PHE A 522 -12.27 2.34 1.33
N ASN A 523 -13.22 2.83 0.53
CA ASN A 523 -13.16 2.73 -0.93
C ASN A 523 -12.04 3.60 -1.53
N GLU A 524 -11.96 4.88 -1.15
CA GLU A 524 -11.13 5.86 -1.84
C GLU A 524 -9.70 5.92 -1.29
N GLU A 525 -9.51 5.74 0.02
CA GLU A 525 -8.21 5.91 0.68
C GLU A 525 -7.49 4.59 1.01
N ILE A 526 -8.23 3.51 1.32
CA ILE A 526 -7.65 2.22 1.72
C ILE A 526 -7.55 1.27 0.52
N LEU A 527 -8.66 0.95 -0.14
CA LEU A 527 -8.65 0.09 -1.33
C LEU A 527 -8.24 0.86 -2.58
N GLY A 528 -8.56 2.15 -2.64
CA GLY A 528 -8.37 3.02 -3.79
C GLY A 528 -9.45 2.83 -4.85
N LYS A 529 -10.02 3.94 -5.32
CA LYS A 529 -11.05 3.97 -6.38
C LYS A 529 -10.50 4.55 -7.69
N PHE A 530 -10.87 4.00 -8.84
CA PHE A 530 -10.63 4.65 -10.14
C PHE A 530 -11.67 5.75 -10.38
N GLU A 531 -11.22 6.94 -10.80
CA GLU A 531 -12.09 8.08 -11.11
C GLU A 531 -12.69 8.02 -12.53
N ASP A 532 -12.36 6.96 -13.28
CA ASP A 532 -12.87 6.72 -14.61
C ASP A 532 -14.37 6.43 -14.59
N THR A 533 -15.09 6.97 -15.58
CA THR A 533 -16.51 6.65 -15.80
C THR A 533 -16.63 5.27 -16.40
N LEU A 534 -17.50 4.43 -15.82
CA LEU A 534 -17.84 3.12 -16.38
C LEU A 534 -18.40 3.26 -17.81
N LEU A 535 -17.93 2.39 -18.70
CA LEU A 535 -18.45 2.28 -20.05
C LEU A 535 -19.89 1.70 -20.06
N ALA A 536 -20.54 1.76 -21.22
CA ALA A 536 -21.70 0.91 -21.44
C ALA A 536 -21.27 -0.56 -21.36
N ALA A 537 -22.08 -1.41 -20.71
CA ALA A 537 -21.69 -2.79 -20.40
C ALA A 537 -21.31 -3.63 -21.64
N ASN A 538 -21.94 -3.34 -22.79
CA ASN A 538 -21.76 -4.05 -24.06
C ASN A 538 -21.62 -5.58 -23.90
N PRO A 539 -22.62 -6.24 -23.27
CA PRO A 539 -22.49 -7.64 -22.88
C PRO A 539 -22.27 -8.51 -24.11
N ARG A 540 -21.26 -9.38 -24.03
CA ARG A 540 -20.99 -10.44 -25.00
C ARG A 540 -21.12 -11.78 -24.30
N THR A 541 -21.83 -12.72 -24.91
CA THR A 541 -22.07 -14.04 -24.31
C THR A 541 -21.87 -15.17 -25.29
N ARG A 542 -21.53 -16.35 -24.75
CA ARG A 542 -21.62 -17.64 -25.43
C ARG A 542 -22.14 -18.68 -24.45
N LYS A 543 -23.06 -19.54 -24.90
CA LYS A 543 -23.55 -20.66 -24.09
C LYS A 543 -22.44 -21.69 -23.91
N ILE A 544 -22.18 -22.09 -22.67
CA ILE A 544 -21.14 -23.07 -22.32
C ILE A 544 -21.67 -24.25 -21.51
N TYR A 545 -22.90 -24.15 -20.98
CA TYR A 545 -23.57 -25.25 -20.28
C TYR A 545 -25.01 -25.40 -20.72
N GLU A 546 -25.43 -26.65 -20.89
CA GLU A 546 -26.81 -27.07 -21.12
C GLU A 546 -27.11 -28.22 -20.13
N LYS A 547 -27.79 -27.90 -19.03
CA LYS A 547 -28.18 -28.87 -17.99
C LYS A 547 -29.69 -29.04 -17.96
N GLU A 548 -30.17 -30.02 -17.20
CA GLU A 548 -31.61 -30.29 -17.11
C GLU A 548 -32.39 -29.09 -16.56
N ARG A 549 -31.90 -28.46 -15.48
CA ARG A 549 -32.62 -27.40 -14.76
C ARG A 549 -32.20 -25.98 -15.12
N TRP A 550 -31.03 -25.79 -15.72
CA TRP A 550 -30.48 -24.46 -16.00
C TRP A 550 -29.59 -24.45 -17.26
N THR A 551 -29.37 -23.25 -17.80
CA THR A 551 -28.45 -22.97 -18.90
C THR A 551 -27.36 -22.02 -18.42
N GLY A 552 -26.12 -22.23 -18.84
CA GLY A 552 -24.97 -21.40 -18.44
C GLY A 552 -24.32 -20.65 -19.60
N TYR A 553 -24.05 -19.37 -19.41
CA TYR A 553 -23.38 -18.48 -20.36
C TYR A 553 -22.08 -17.94 -19.79
N GLU A 554 -21.01 -17.99 -20.58
CA GLU A 554 -19.85 -17.15 -20.32
C GLU A 554 -20.17 -15.72 -20.77
N VAL A 555 -19.78 -14.73 -19.98
CA VAL A 555 -20.15 -13.32 -20.14
C VAL A 555 -18.90 -12.46 -20.09
N VAL A 556 -18.82 -11.46 -20.97
CA VAL A 556 -17.81 -10.38 -20.93
C VAL A 556 -18.50 -9.01 -20.99
N LEU A 557 -18.13 -8.13 -20.06
CA LEU A 557 -18.66 -6.77 -19.92
C LEU A 557 -17.52 -5.74 -20.04
N ASP A 558 -17.72 -4.67 -20.81
CA ASP A 558 -16.79 -3.53 -20.83
C ASP A 558 -16.88 -2.77 -19.49
N VAL A 559 -15.73 -2.39 -18.91
CA VAL A 559 -15.63 -1.63 -17.65
C VAL A 559 -15.01 -0.26 -17.92
N TYR A 560 -13.74 -0.23 -18.30
CA TYR A 560 -13.00 0.98 -18.69
C TYR A 560 -12.29 0.75 -20.03
N PRO A 561 -11.71 1.78 -20.67
CA PRO A 561 -10.85 1.57 -21.83
C PRO A 561 -9.73 0.56 -21.49
N SER A 562 -9.72 -0.58 -22.17
CA SER A 562 -8.80 -1.71 -21.91
C SER A 562 -9.01 -2.47 -20.60
N LEU A 563 -10.14 -2.32 -19.89
CA LEU A 563 -10.51 -3.17 -18.74
C LEU A 563 -11.91 -3.75 -18.93
N PHE A 564 -12.09 -5.03 -18.64
CA PHE A 564 -13.36 -5.73 -18.75
C PHE A 564 -13.62 -6.62 -17.53
N ALA A 565 -14.88 -6.95 -17.28
CA ALA A 565 -15.30 -7.99 -16.34
C ALA A 565 -15.69 -9.25 -17.12
N ALA A 566 -15.45 -10.42 -16.54
CA ALA A 566 -15.86 -11.69 -17.12
C ALA A 566 -16.39 -12.64 -16.04
N GLY A 567 -17.18 -13.63 -16.44
CA GLY A 567 -17.73 -14.63 -15.53
C GLY A 567 -18.71 -15.57 -16.22
N VAL A 568 -19.36 -16.41 -15.43
CA VAL A 568 -20.38 -17.36 -15.90
C VAL A 568 -21.72 -17.04 -15.24
N LEU A 569 -22.77 -16.87 -16.04
CA LEU A 569 -24.15 -16.67 -15.60
C LEU A 569 -24.94 -17.97 -15.79
N LEU A 570 -25.52 -18.51 -14.72
CA LEU A 570 -26.41 -19.66 -14.72
C LEU A 570 -27.86 -19.19 -14.58
N ILE A 571 -28.72 -19.65 -15.48
CA ILE A 571 -30.12 -19.22 -15.59
C ILE A 571 -31.02 -20.46 -15.49
N PRO A 572 -31.88 -20.56 -14.46
CA PRO A 572 -32.89 -21.61 -14.37
C PRO A 572 -33.85 -21.61 -15.57
N LYS A 573 -34.25 -22.80 -16.02
CA LYS A 573 -35.11 -22.99 -17.19
C LYS A 573 -36.61 -22.82 -16.92
N ASP A 574 -36.99 -22.84 -15.65
CA ASP A 574 -38.38 -22.81 -15.18
C ASP A 574 -38.87 -21.39 -14.81
N ILE A 575 -38.09 -20.35 -15.13
CA ILE A 575 -38.50 -18.95 -14.96
C ILE A 575 -39.76 -18.70 -15.80
N LYS A 576 -40.83 -18.27 -15.13
CA LYS A 576 -42.12 -17.97 -15.75
C LYS A 576 -42.11 -16.60 -16.43
N PRO A 577 -42.97 -16.36 -17.43
CA PRO A 577 -43.13 -15.03 -18.02
C PRO A 577 -43.43 -13.96 -16.96
N GLY A 578 -42.62 -12.90 -16.93
CA GLY A 578 -42.72 -11.80 -15.96
C GLY A 578 -42.14 -12.09 -14.57
N GLU A 579 -41.68 -13.32 -14.30
CA GLU A 579 -41.03 -13.68 -13.04
C GLU A 579 -39.64 -13.04 -12.94
N ARG A 580 -39.31 -12.53 -11.74
CA ARG A 580 -37.98 -12.03 -11.39
C ARG A 580 -37.43 -12.81 -10.22
N ARG A 581 -36.24 -13.37 -10.39
CA ARG A 581 -35.60 -14.23 -9.38
C ARG A 581 -34.42 -13.54 -8.70
N PRO A 582 -34.13 -13.87 -7.43
CA PRO A 582 -32.92 -13.43 -6.77
C PRO A 582 -31.67 -13.98 -7.46
N VAL A 583 -30.57 -13.25 -7.32
CA VAL A 583 -29.25 -13.64 -7.82
C VAL A 583 -28.33 -13.96 -6.65
N VAL A 584 -27.57 -15.06 -6.74
CA VAL A 584 -26.43 -15.31 -5.85
C VAL A 584 -25.14 -15.18 -6.65
N VAL A 585 -24.29 -14.22 -6.27
CA VAL A 585 -22.94 -14.09 -6.83
C VAL A 585 -22.01 -15.03 -6.07
N CYS A 586 -21.42 -16.01 -6.75
CA CYS A 586 -20.53 -17.01 -6.15
C CYS A 586 -19.08 -16.72 -6.54
N GLN A 587 -18.20 -16.44 -5.57
CA GLN A 587 -16.80 -16.10 -5.83
C GLN A 587 -15.84 -17.22 -5.42
N HIS A 588 -15.00 -17.63 -6.37
CA HIS A 588 -13.92 -18.61 -6.15
C HIS A 588 -12.69 -17.96 -5.50
N GLY A 589 -11.84 -18.77 -4.89
CA GLY A 589 -10.57 -18.38 -4.26
C GLY A 589 -9.43 -18.10 -5.24
N ARG A 590 -8.24 -17.88 -4.68
CA ARG A 590 -6.99 -17.57 -5.39
C ARG A 590 -6.72 -18.60 -6.50
N ASN A 591 -6.20 -18.16 -7.64
CA ASN A 591 -5.87 -18.96 -8.83
C ASN A 591 -6.98 -19.78 -9.49
N ASP A 592 -8.12 -19.98 -8.86
CA ASP A 592 -9.23 -20.74 -9.43
C ASP A 592 -9.99 -19.96 -10.52
N THR A 593 -11.00 -20.62 -11.08
CA THR A 593 -11.88 -20.08 -12.11
C THR A 593 -13.35 -20.34 -11.76
N PRO A 594 -14.30 -19.61 -12.36
CA PRO A 594 -15.74 -19.82 -12.15
C PRO A 594 -16.20 -21.28 -12.30
N GLN A 595 -15.60 -22.04 -13.20
CA GLN A 595 -15.95 -23.43 -13.48
C GLN A 595 -15.78 -24.35 -12.25
N LYS A 596 -14.83 -24.03 -11.35
CA LYS A 596 -14.59 -24.81 -10.12
C LYS A 596 -15.76 -24.77 -9.14
N LEU A 597 -16.58 -23.72 -9.20
CA LEU A 597 -17.83 -23.60 -8.42
C LEU A 597 -18.99 -24.40 -9.05
N ILE A 598 -18.85 -24.87 -10.28
CA ILE A 598 -19.95 -25.40 -11.11
C ILE A 598 -19.80 -26.90 -11.38
N GLU A 599 -18.58 -27.38 -11.67
CA GLU A 599 -18.37 -28.71 -12.27
C GLU A 599 -18.19 -29.85 -11.26
N GLY A 600 -18.21 -29.58 -9.94
CA GLY A 600 -18.23 -30.63 -8.90
C GLY A 600 -16.94 -31.42 -8.71
N ASN A 601 -15.82 -30.93 -9.23
CA ASN A 601 -14.51 -31.59 -9.13
C ASN A 601 -13.60 -30.98 -8.05
N ASN A 602 -14.13 -30.16 -7.14
CA ASN A 602 -13.38 -29.51 -6.09
C ASN A 602 -14.13 -29.61 -4.75
N THR A 603 -13.52 -30.28 -3.78
CA THR A 603 -14.05 -30.49 -2.43
C THR A 603 -14.10 -29.22 -1.58
N ALA A 604 -13.40 -28.16 -1.99
CA ALA A 604 -13.50 -26.85 -1.36
C ALA A 604 -14.81 -26.14 -1.75
N TYR A 605 -15.27 -26.25 -3.00
CA TYR A 605 -16.45 -25.50 -3.44
C TYR A 605 -17.75 -26.30 -3.40
N ASN A 606 -17.69 -27.63 -3.45
CA ASN A 606 -18.85 -28.50 -3.43
C ASN A 606 -19.94 -28.05 -4.41
N ASP A 607 -19.54 -27.71 -5.65
CA ASP A 607 -20.44 -27.34 -6.77
C ASP A 607 -21.54 -26.33 -6.39
N VAL A 608 -21.23 -25.44 -5.45
CA VAL A 608 -22.19 -24.52 -4.83
C VAL A 608 -23.01 -23.72 -5.86
N ALA A 609 -22.39 -23.29 -6.96
CA ALA A 609 -23.04 -22.48 -7.96
C ALA A 609 -24.06 -23.30 -8.76
N ALA A 610 -23.73 -24.55 -9.10
CA ALA A 610 -24.65 -25.46 -9.77
C ALA A 610 -25.82 -25.84 -8.85
N LYS A 611 -25.54 -26.15 -7.57
CA LYS A 611 -26.57 -26.50 -6.58
C LYS A 611 -27.56 -25.36 -6.31
N LEU A 612 -27.08 -24.12 -6.22
CA LEU A 612 -27.96 -22.95 -6.11
C LEU A 612 -28.81 -22.75 -7.38
N ALA A 613 -28.21 -22.92 -8.56
CA ALA A 613 -28.96 -22.86 -9.82
C ALA A 613 -30.03 -23.97 -9.91
N ASP A 614 -29.71 -25.18 -9.42
CA ASP A 614 -30.69 -26.27 -9.27
C ASP A 614 -31.81 -25.88 -8.30
N GLN A 615 -31.54 -25.12 -7.25
CA GLN A 615 -32.60 -24.61 -6.36
C GLN A 615 -33.38 -23.41 -6.94
N GLY A 616 -33.12 -23.05 -8.19
CA GLY A 616 -33.88 -22.03 -8.91
C GLY A 616 -33.37 -20.60 -8.73
N PHE A 617 -32.24 -20.39 -8.05
CA PHE A 617 -31.56 -19.09 -8.03
C PHE A 617 -30.92 -18.81 -9.39
N ILE A 618 -30.86 -17.53 -9.78
CA ILE A 618 -29.92 -17.11 -10.82
C ILE A 618 -28.54 -17.04 -10.15
N VAL A 619 -27.51 -17.58 -10.80
CA VAL A 619 -26.16 -17.57 -10.21
C VAL A 619 -25.19 -16.87 -11.15
N TYR A 620 -24.38 -15.97 -10.62
CA TYR A 620 -23.29 -15.34 -11.39
C TYR A 620 -21.96 -15.62 -10.70
N ALA A 621 -21.05 -16.29 -11.41
CA ALA A 621 -19.72 -16.61 -10.94
C ALA A 621 -18.67 -15.75 -11.69
N PRO A 622 -18.26 -14.59 -11.15
CA PRO A 622 -17.27 -13.73 -11.78
C PRO A 622 -15.85 -14.29 -11.67
N GLN A 623 -15.05 -13.97 -12.70
CA GLN A 623 -13.59 -14.12 -12.66
C GLN A 623 -12.98 -12.83 -12.12
N ASN A 624 -12.11 -12.97 -11.11
CA ASN A 624 -11.29 -11.88 -10.58
C ASN A 624 -9.82 -11.99 -11.04
N PRO A 625 -9.05 -10.88 -11.04
CA PRO A 625 -7.70 -10.82 -11.59
C PRO A 625 -6.62 -11.30 -10.60
N TYR A 626 -6.76 -12.49 -10.01
CA TYR A 626 -5.77 -13.08 -9.07
C TYR A 626 -5.31 -14.49 -9.47
N ARG A 627 -5.01 -14.68 -10.76
CA ARG A 627 -4.49 -15.95 -11.30
C ARG A 627 -3.09 -15.77 -11.87
N GLY A 628 -2.20 -16.73 -11.62
CA GLY A 628 -0.84 -16.72 -12.18
C GLY A 628 0.17 -15.99 -11.30
N GLU A 629 0.09 -16.24 -9.98
CA GLU A 629 1.05 -15.87 -8.93
C GLU A 629 1.73 -14.50 -9.15
N ASP A 630 2.93 -14.48 -9.74
CA ASP A 630 3.69 -13.25 -9.96
C ASP A 630 2.87 -12.18 -10.70
N ARG A 631 2.08 -12.56 -11.69
CA ARG A 631 1.35 -11.61 -12.56
C ARG A 631 0.45 -10.69 -11.74
N TYR A 632 -0.42 -11.25 -10.90
CA TYR A 632 -1.37 -10.44 -10.17
C TYR A 632 -0.73 -9.69 -8.99
N ARG A 633 0.34 -10.24 -8.38
CA ARG A 633 1.08 -9.51 -7.34
C ARG A 633 1.77 -8.28 -7.92
N TRP A 634 2.35 -8.39 -9.11
CA TRP A 634 2.91 -7.26 -9.85
C TRP A 634 1.85 -6.26 -10.30
N LEU A 635 0.63 -6.72 -10.60
CA LEU A 635 -0.51 -5.83 -10.86
C LEU A 635 -0.85 -4.99 -9.62
N HIS A 636 -1.02 -5.65 -8.47
CA HIS A 636 -1.26 -4.98 -7.18
C HIS A 636 -0.14 -3.98 -6.86
N ARG A 637 1.12 -4.38 -7.07
CA ARG A 637 2.29 -3.54 -6.80
C ARG A 637 2.37 -2.28 -7.65
N LYS A 638 2.07 -2.41 -8.96
CA LYS A 638 1.93 -1.26 -9.87
C LYS A 638 0.82 -0.35 -9.37
N ALA A 639 -0.32 -0.91 -8.98
CA ALA A 639 -1.47 -0.18 -8.48
C ALA A 639 -1.13 0.65 -7.21
N ASN A 640 -0.38 0.07 -6.26
CA ASN A 640 0.00 0.75 -5.01
C ASN A 640 0.71 2.09 -5.25
N THR A 641 1.52 2.17 -6.31
CA THR A 641 2.26 3.40 -6.63
C THR A 641 1.35 4.60 -6.89
N ILE A 642 0.08 4.39 -7.28
CA ILE A 642 -0.90 5.44 -7.52
C ILE A 642 -2.11 5.35 -6.57
N GLY A 643 -1.96 4.70 -5.42
CA GLY A 643 -2.99 4.61 -4.38
C GLY A 643 -4.18 3.77 -4.84
N LYS A 644 -3.89 2.61 -5.42
CA LYS A 644 -4.84 1.60 -5.89
C LYS A 644 -4.37 0.23 -5.42
N THR A 645 -5.29 -0.70 -5.29
CA THR A 645 -5.00 -2.10 -4.94
C THR A 645 -5.57 -3.01 -6.00
N LEU A 646 -5.41 -4.32 -5.84
CA LEU A 646 -6.15 -5.29 -6.66
C LEU A 646 -7.67 -5.08 -6.57
N PHE A 647 -8.17 -4.66 -5.40
CA PHE A 647 -9.59 -4.40 -5.17
C PHE A 647 -10.12 -3.17 -5.91
N SER A 648 -9.27 -2.24 -6.35
CA SER A 648 -9.69 -1.15 -7.24
C SER A 648 -10.26 -1.68 -8.55
N PHE A 649 -9.67 -2.76 -9.10
CA PHE A 649 -10.15 -3.38 -10.34
C PHE A 649 -11.40 -4.22 -10.08
N ILE A 650 -11.35 -5.05 -9.04
CA ILE A 650 -12.44 -5.95 -8.65
C ILE A 650 -13.71 -5.16 -8.36
N ILE A 651 -13.64 -4.07 -7.58
CA ILE A 651 -14.82 -3.25 -7.27
C ILE A 651 -15.43 -2.66 -8.54
N SER A 652 -14.63 -2.10 -9.45
CA SER A 652 -15.15 -1.57 -10.73
C SER A 652 -15.79 -2.65 -11.60
N GLN A 653 -15.22 -3.86 -11.62
CA GLN A 653 -15.78 -5.01 -12.33
C GLN A 653 -17.12 -5.45 -11.71
N HIS A 654 -17.20 -5.53 -10.38
CA HIS A 654 -18.44 -5.88 -9.68
C HIS A 654 -19.52 -4.80 -9.81
N GLU A 655 -19.16 -3.50 -9.79
CA GLU A 655 -20.10 -2.40 -10.03
C GLU A 655 -20.74 -2.54 -11.43
N GLN A 656 -19.92 -2.83 -12.43
CA GLN A 656 -20.38 -3.07 -13.80
C GLN A 656 -21.27 -4.33 -13.91
N SER A 657 -20.89 -5.41 -13.22
CA SER A 657 -21.67 -6.65 -13.17
C SER A 657 -23.02 -6.45 -12.50
N ILE A 658 -23.09 -5.76 -11.36
CA ILE A 658 -24.36 -5.42 -10.68
C ILE A 658 -25.25 -4.61 -11.62
N LYS A 659 -24.71 -3.55 -12.24
CA LYS A 659 -25.48 -2.70 -13.18
C LYS A 659 -26.06 -3.51 -14.33
N TRP A 660 -25.29 -4.44 -14.88
CA TRP A 660 -25.77 -5.30 -15.96
C TRP A 660 -26.80 -6.33 -15.48
N LEU A 661 -26.56 -7.01 -14.35
CA LEU A 661 -27.50 -7.97 -13.76
C LEU A 661 -28.85 -7.32 -13.48
N LYS A 662 -28.88 -6.14 -12.86
CA LYS A 662 -30.10 -5.35 -12.62
C LYS A 662 -30.85 -4.96 -13.89
N SER A 663 -30.18 -4.97 -15.06
CA SER A 663 -30.80 -4.65 -16.35
C SER A 663 -31.46 -5.86 -17.02
N LEU A 664 -31.23 -7.09 -16.52
CA LEU A 664 -31.86 -8.30 -17.07
C LEU A 664 -33.32 -8.38 -16.60
N PRO A 665 -34.30 -8.60 -17.50
CA PRO A 665 -35.71 -8.45 -17.15
C PRO A 665 -36.24 -9.53 -16.19
N PHE A 666 -35.52 -10.64 -16.05
CA PHE A 666 -35.83 -11.78 -15.18
C PHE A 666 -35.01 -11.78 -13.87
N VAL A 667 -34.21 -10.75 -13.63
CA VAL A 667 -33.47 -10.57 -12.37
C VAL A 667 -34.24 -9.63 -11.45
N ASP A 668 -34.38 -10.01 -10.19
CA ASP A 668 -34.77 -9.09 -9.13
C ASP A 668 -33.55 -8.28 -8.68
N GLY A 669 -33.47 -7.03 -9.15
CA GLY A 669 -32.31 -6.17 -8.95
C GLY A 669 -32.07 -5.73 -7.49
N ASP A 670 -33.01 -5.96 -6.59
CA ASP A 670 -32.87 -5.65 -5.16
C ASP A 670 -32.48 -6.87 -4.32
N ARG A 671 -32.47 -8.06 -4.93
CA ARG A 671 -32.13 -9.34 -4.28
C ARG A 671 -30.91 -10.00 -4.92
N ILE A 672 -29.76 -9.32 -4.85
CA ILE A 672 -28.46 -9.83 -5.30
C ILE A 672 -27.59 -10.12 -4.07
N ALA A 673 -27.34 -11.40 -3.76
CA ALA A 673 -26.48 -11.85 -2.67
C ALA A 673 -25.03 -12.04 -3.12
N PHE A 674 -24.09 -12.02 -2.17
CA PHE A 674 -22.69 -12.39 -2.39
C PHE A 674 -22.31 -13.58 -1.49
N TYR A 675 -21.67 -14.60 -2.05
CA TYR A 675 -21.11 -15.74 -1.33
C TYR A 675 -19.73 -16.10 -1.89
N GLY A 676 -18.68 -16.11 -1.06
CA GLY A 676 -17.33 -16.46 -1.51
C GLY A 676 -16.49 -17.20 -0.48
N LEU A 677 -15.52 -17.97 -0.96
CA LEU A 677 -14.57 -18.77 -0.17
C LEU A 677 -13.14 -18.27 -0.38
N SER A 678 -12.31 -18.24 0.67
CA SER A 678 -10.88 -17.89 0.58
C SER A 678 -10.68 -16.45 0.11
N TYR A 679 -9.87 -16.20 -0.93
CA TYR A 679 -9.84 -14.90 -1.64
C TYR A 679 -11.25 -14.42 -2.07
N GLY A 680 -12.16 -15.35 -2.35
CA GLY A 680 -13.58 -15.04 -2.58
C GLY A 680 -14.31 -14.60 -1.32
N GLY A 681 -13.95 -15.11 -0.14
CA GLY A 681 -14.38 -14.61 1.17
C GLY A 681 -13.81 -13.22 1.46
N GLU A 682 -12.53 -12.98 1.14
CA GLU A 682 -11.93 -11.64 1.22
C GLU A 682 -12.67 -10.65 0.31
N THR A 683 -13.12 -11.12 -0.86
CA THR A 683 -14.00 -10.37 -1.78
C THR A 683 -15.39 -10.13 -1.20
N ALA A 684 -15.98 -11.13 -0.52
CA ALA A 684 -17.27 -11.04 0.17
C ALA A 684 -17.27 -10.03 1.33
N MET A 685 -16.10 -9.73 1.91
CA MET A 685 -15.96 -8.66 2.89
C MET A 685 -15.76 -7.29 2.23
N ARG A 686 -14.85 -7.19 1.28
CA ARG A 686 -14.42 -5.89 0.72
C ARG A 686 -15.41 -5.31 -0.27
N VAL A 687 -15.94 -6.12 -1.19
CA VAL A 687 -16.82 -5.63 -2.26
C VAL A 687 -18.19 -5.22 -1.70
N PRO A 688 -18.92 -6.05 -0.92
CA PRO A 688 -20.19 -5.63 -0.33
C PRO A 688 -20.07 -4.48 0.67
N ALA A 689 -18.96 -4.35 1.39
CA ALA A 689 -18.74 -3.18 2.27
C ALA A 689 -18.74 -1.85 1.50
N VAL A 690 -18.30 -1.86 0.23
CA VAL A 690 -18.26 -0.69 -0.66
C VAL A 690 -19.51 -0.57 -1.53
N LEU A 691 -19.93 -1.66 -2.17
CA LEU A 691 -21.04 -1.70 -3.11
C LEU A 691 -22.33 -2.11 -2.39
N GLU A 692 -23.21 -1.14 -2.17
CA GLU A 692 -24.52 -1.32 -1.54
C GLU A 692 -25.53 -2.05 -2.45
N GLY A 693 -25.14 -2.38 -3.69
CA GLY A 693 -25.95 -3.16 -4.62
C GLY A 693 -26.10 -4.64 -4.24
N TYR A 694 -25.27 -5.15 -3.32
CA TYR A 694 -25.43 -6.48 -2.73
C TYR A 694 -26.34 -6.39 -1.51
N CYS A 695 -27.41 -7.18 -1.47
CA CYS A 695 -28.41 -7.15 -0.38
C CYS A 695 -28.00 -7.94 0.86
N LEU A 696 -27.07 -8.88 0.74
CA LEU A 696 -26.45 -9.65 1.83
C LEU A 696 -25.05 -10.16 1.42
N SER A 697 -24.24 -10.57 2.39
CA SER A 697 -22.92 -11.16 2.15
C SER A 697 -22.63 -12.37 3.04
N ILE A 698 -21.97 -13.39 2.47
CA ILE A 698 -21.49 -14.60 3.14
C ILE A 698 -20.00 -14.74 2.90
N CYS A 699 -19.20 -14.72 3.97
CA CYS A 699 -17.75 -14.92 3.94
C CYS A 699 -17.40 -16.32 4.47
N SER A 700 -16.88 -17.18 3.60
CA SER A 700 -16.44 -18.54 3.95
C SER A 700 -14.91 -18.65 3.91
N GLY A 701 -14.33 -19.36 4.89
CA GLY A 701 -12.91 -19.75 4.91
C GLY A 701 -11.89 -18.61 4.87
N ASP A 702 -12.29 -17.39 5.21
CA ASP A 702 -11.39 -16.22 5.22
C ASP A 702 -11.61 -15.30 6.42
N PHE A 703 -12.77 -15.34 7.07
CA PHE A 703 -13.10 -14.37 8.13
C PHE A 703 -12.24 -14.52 9.40
N GLY A 704 -11.74 -13.42 9.98
CA GLY A 704 -11.03 -13.40 11.26
C GLY A 704 -10.26 -12.09 11.52
N ASP A 705 -9.30 -12.09 12.46
CA ASP A 705 -8.44 -10.93 12.73
C ASP A 705 -7.43 -10.74 11.60
N TRP A 706 -7.85 -9.98 10.58
CA TRP A 706 -7.07 -9.76 9.38
C TRP A 706 -5.74 -9.05 9.66
N SER A 707 -5.73 -8.07 10.58
CA SER A 707 -4.51 -7.37 10.94
C SER A 707 -3.47 -8.31 11.53
N ARG A 708 -3.91 -9.24 12.37
CA ARG A 708 -3.03 -10.26 12.94
C ARG A 708 -2.57 -11.26 11.88
N LYS A 709 -3.45 -11.73 11.00
CA LYS A 709 -3.12 -12.62 9.87
C LYS A 709 -2.05 -12.02 8.94
N VAL A 710 -2.02 -10.70 8.76
CA VAL A 710 -1.05 -10.03 7.89
C VAL A 710 0.28 -9.71 8.59
N THR A 711 0.24 -9.31 9.87
CA THR A 711 1.39 -8.62 10.51
C THR A 711 2.06 -9.44 11.62
N ASP A 712 1.39 -10.42 12.23
CA ASP A 712 1.95 -11.19 13.36
C ASP A 712 3.18 -11.99 12.91
N THR A 713 4.32 -11.82 13.59
CA THR A 713 5.58 -12.53 13.29
C THR A 713 5.74 -13.85 14.02
N HIS A 714 4.87 -14.14 15.00
CA HIS A 714 4.92 -15.35 15.81
C HIS A 714 3.96 -16.43 15.31
N TYR A 715 2.85 -16.03 14.66
CA TYR A 715 1.91 -17.00 14.08
C TYR A 715 2.45 -17.59 12.78
N GLN A 716 2.69 -18.91 12.76
CA GLN A 716 3.22 -19.60 11.57
C GLN A 716 2.33 -19.42 10.34
N GLY A 717 1.01 -19.39 10.50
CA GLY A 717 0.07 -19.18 9.40
C GLY A 717 -0.04 -17.71 8.94
N SER A 718 0.74 -16.77 9.47
CA SER A 718 0.74 -15.37 9.07
C SER A 718 1.30 -15.16 7.66
N PHE A 719 0.86 -14.12 6.95
CA PHE A 719 1.42 -13.77 5.64
C PHE A 719 2.89 -13.33 5.70
N MET A 720 3.41 -13.04 6.91
CA MET A 720 4.83 -12.85 7.14
C MET A 720 5.67 -14.08 6.79
N ASN A 721 5.11 -15.28 6.89
CA ASN A 721 5.82 -16.55 6.67
C ASN A 721 5.44 -17.20 5.34
N SER A 722 4.98 -16.41 4.38
CA SER A 722 4.35 -16.89 3.15
C SER A 722 4.88 -16.14 1.91
N LEU A 723 4.54 -16.64 0.72
CA LEU A 723 4.94 -16.05 -0.56
C LEU A 723 4.07 -14.83 -0.95
N GLU A 724 2.99 -14.57 -0.23
CA GLU A 724 1.95 -13.57 -0.48
C GLU A 724 2.35 -12.15 -0.03
N TRP A 725 3.38 -11.60 -0.65
CA TRP A 725 3.91 -10.27 -0.36
C TRP A 725 2.99 -9.09 -0.73
N GLU A 726 1.91 -9.34 -1.46
CA GLU A 726 0.89 -8.38 -1.87
C GLU A 726 -0.22 -8.17 -0.82
N MET A 727 -0.32 -9.05 0.19
CA MET A 727 -1.41 -9.03 1.18
C MET A 727 -1.40 -7.81 2.12
N PRO A 728 -0.27 -7.17 2.45
CA PRO A 728 -0.28 -5.93 3.21
C PRO A 728 -0.96 -4.77 2.46
N TYR A 729 -2.07 -4.26 3.02
CA TYR A 729 -2.76 -3.05 2.54
C TYR A 729 -2.38 -1.81 3.37
N PHE A 730 -1.96 -0.72 2.72
CA PHE A 730 -1.43 0.44 3.43
C PHE A 730 -2.41 1.02 4.45
N SER A 731 -1.98 1.14 5.72
CA SER A 731 -2.75 1.73 6.82
C SER A 731 -4.07 1.02 7.17
N MET A 732 -4.34 -0.16 6.61
CA MET A 732 -5.57 -0.89 6.87
C MET A 732 -5.62 -1.42 8.31
N GLY A 733 -4.50 -1.87 8.86
CA GLY A 733 -4.47 -2.47 10.21
C GLY A 733 -4.94 -1.53 11.32
N VAL A 734 -4.72 -0.21 11.16
CA VAL A 734 -5.15 0.83 12.11
C VAL A 734 -6.48 1.50 11.74
N THR A 735 -7.12 1.08 10.64
CA THR A 735 -8.37 1.69 10.16
C THR A 735 -9.53 0.70 10.02
N PHE A 736 -9.32 -0.45 9.38
CA PHE A 736 -10.35 -1.45 9.11
C PHE A 736 -9.81 -2.89 9.25
N SER A 737 -10.54 -3.71 10.01
CA SER A 737 -10.50 -5.17 9.94
C SER A 737 -11.88 -5.68 9.52
N TYR A 738 -12.13 -6.98 9.64
CA TYR A 738 -13.34 -7.61 9.14
C TYR A 738 -14.58 -7.25 9.95
N ALA A 739 -14.47 -7.01 11.25
CA ALA A 739 -15.56 -6.45 12.03
C ALA A 739 -15.98 -5.07 11.50
N GLU A 740 -15.03 -4.19 11.22
CA GLU A 740 -15.33 -2.87 10.65
C GLU A 740 -15.96 -2.95 9.26
N MET A 741 -15.55 -3.92 8.43
CA MET A 741 -16.22 -4.17 7.14
C MET A 741 -17.65 -4.68 7.32
N ALA A 742 -17.90 -5.57 8.27
CA ALA A 742 -19.25 -6.02 8.61
C ALA A 742 -20.12 -4.85 9.11
N TYR A 743 -19.55 -3.88 9.84
CA TYR A 743 -20.27 -2.65 10.19
C TYR A 743 -20.60 -1.79 8.97
N LEU A 744 -19.78 -1.80 7.91
CA LEU A 744 -20.10 -1.15 6.64
C LEU A 744 -21.14 -1.94 5.81
N ILE A 745 -21.29 -3.24 6.07
CA ILE A 745 -22.33 -4.09 5.47
C ILE A 745 -23.68 -3.86 6.15
N PHE A 746 -23.69 -3.66 7.47
CA PHE A 746 -24.87 -3.34 8.28
C PHE A 746 -25.73 -2.23 7.64
N PRO A 747 -27.07 -2.36 7.62
CA PRO A 747 -27.90 -3.36 8.33
C PRO A 747 -28.26 -4.58 7.47
N ARG A 748 -27.52 -4.81 6.37
CA ARG A 748 -27.75 -5.96 5.48
C ARG A 748 -27.35 -7.27 6.18
N PRO A 749 -28.04 -8.39 5.89
CA PRO A 749 -27.68 -9.67 6.47
C PRO A 749 -26.24 -10.06 6.15
N PHE A 750 -25.57 -10.63 7.15
CA PHE A 750 -24.16 -11.01 7.06
C PHE A 750 -23.89 -12.35 7.76
N MET A 751 -23.25 -13.29 7.06
CA MET A 751 -22.93 -14.61 7.60
C MET A 751 -21.44 -14.96 7.43
N VAL A 752 -20.93 -15.70 8.40
CA VAL A 752 -19.59 -16.33 8.35
C VAL A 752 -19.74 -17.84 8.30
N GLU A 753 -18.93 -18.52 7.49
CA GLU A 753 -18.86 -19.98 7.42
C GLU A 753 -17.41 -20.42 7.70
N ARG A 754 -17.24 -21.33 8.68
CA ARG A 754 -15.93 -21.65 9.26
C ARG A 754 -15.76 -23.15 9.53
N GLY A 755 -14.79 -23.76 8.84
CA GLY A 755 -14.34 -25.13 9.11
C GLY A 755 -13.27 -25.18 10.22
N HIS A 756 -13.42 -26.07 11.20
CA HIS A 756 -12.46 -26.24 12.31
C HIS A 756 -11.05 -26.63 11.88
N HIS A 757 -10.92 -27.31 10.74
CA HIS A 757 -9.64 -27.74 10.16
C HIS A 757 -9.14 -26.81 9.05
N ASP A 758 -9.75 -25.63 8.89
CA ASP A 758 -9.23 -24.60 8.02
C ASP A 758 -8.06 -23.86 8.71
N LEU A 759 -6.84 -24.11 8.21
CA LEU A 759 -5.61 -23.53 8.76
C LEU A 759 -5.34 -22.10 8.28
N VAL A 760 -6.22 -21.51 7.47
CA VAL A 760 -6.08 -20.11 7.04
C VAL A 760 -6.07 -19.17 8.24
N GLN A 761 -6.97 -19.37 9.20
CA GLN A 761 -7.00 -18.66 10.50
C GLN A 761 -7.38 -19.66 11.59
N PRO A 762 -7.14 -19.40 12.88
CA PRO A 762 -7.62 -20.26 13.97
C PRO A 762 -9.04 -19.86 14.42
N ASP A 763 -9.80 -20.79 14.98
CA ASP A 763 -11.20 -20.58 15.40
C ASP A 763 -11.34 -19.44 16.39
N GLU A 764 -10.37 -19.27 17.29
CA GLU A 764 -10.37 -18.23 18.31
C GLU A 764 -10.37 -16.82 17.69
N TRP A 765 -9.67 -16.63 16.57
CA TRP A 765 -9.64 -15.33 15.90
C TRP A 765 -10.94 -15.07 15.14
N VAL A 766 -11.49 -16.12 14.50
CA VAL A 766 -12.79 -16.04 13.82
C VAL A 766 -13.89 -15.71 14.84
N ALA A 767 -13.92 -16.42 15.96
CA ALA A 767 -14.89 -16.22 17.03
C ALA A 767 -14.72 -14.85 17.72
N TYR A 768 -13.48 -14.40 17.97
CA TYR A 768 -13.19 -13.07 18.50
C TYR A 768 -13.73 -11.97 17.58
N GLU A 769 -13.41 -12.05 16.29
CA GLU A 769 -13.82 -11.05 15.31
C GLU A 769 -15.34 -11.06 15.11
N TYR A 770 -15.96 -12.24 15.05
CA TYR A 770 -17.40 -12.39 14.88
C TYR A 770 -18.16 -11.95 16.13
N GLY A 771 -17.61 -12.17 17.33
CA GLY A 771 -18.19 -11.68 18.58
C GLY A 771 -18.39 -10.16 18.58
N LYS A 772 -17.48 -9.40 17.98
CA LYS A 772 -17.63 -7.95 17.77
C LYS A 772 -18.82 -7.62 16.85
N VAL A 773 -18.95 -8.34 15.74
CA VAL A 773 -20.06 -8.19 14.78
C VAL A 773 -21.41 -8.53 15.42
N ARG A 774 -21.49 -9.68 16.08
CA ARG A 774 -22.70 -10.14 16.76
C ARG A 774 -23.15 -9.13 17.81
N TYR A 775 -22.22 -8.73 18.68
CA TYR A 775 -22.48 -7.70 19.68
C TYR A 775 -23.03 -6.42 19.03
N PHE A 776 -22.41 -5.95 17.95
CA PHE A 776 -22.83 -4.74 17.24
C PHE A 776 -24.26 -4.86 16.71
N PHE A 777 -24.62 -5.94 16.01
CA PHE A 777 -25.97 -6.16 15.49
C PHE A 777 -27.02 -6.26 16.61
N ASP A 778 -26.70 -6.93 17.72
CA ASP A 778 -27.61 -7.07 18.88
C ASP A 778 -27.93 -5.71 19.51
N GLN A 779 -26.99 -4.75 19.53
CA GLN A 779 -27.24 -3.39 20.06
C GLN A 779 -28.35 -2.63 19.31
N PHE A 780 -28.68 -3.04 18.08
CA PHE A 780 -29.73 -2.44 17.25
C PHE A 780 -30.97 -3.35 17.08
N ASN A 781 -31.08 -4.43 17.87
CA ASN A 781 -32.13 -5.45 17.72
C ASN A 781 -32.15 -6.11 16.32
N LEU A 782 -30.96 -6.30 15.73
CA LEU A 782 -30.79 -6.92 14.41
C LEU A 782 -29.94 -8.19 14.47
N GLY A 783 -29.79 -8.79 15.65
CA GLY A 783 -29.03 -10.02 15.84
C GLY A 783 -29.49 -11.18 14.96
N ASP A 784 -30.77 -11.22 14.58
CA ASP A 784 -31.35 -12.24 13.69
C ASP A 784 -30.91 -12.10 12.21
N LYS A 785 -30.19 -11.03 11.87
CA LYS A 785 -29.58 -10.79 10.54
C LYS A 785 -28.12 -11.17 10.45
N THR A 786 -27.51 -11.70 11.51
CA THR A 786 -26.14 -12.20 11.44
C THR A 786 -25.97 -13.54 12.12
N GLU A 787 -25.25 -14.43 11.44
CA GLU A 787 -25.08 -15.83 11.82
C GLU A 787 -23.64 -16.29 11.53
N ILE A 788 -23.17 -17.30 12.26
CA ILE A 788 -21.91 -18.00 11.98
C ILE A 788 -22.16 -19.51 12.01
N GLU A 789 -21.71 -20.21 10.97
CA GLU A 789 -21.68 -21.67 10.93
C GLU A 789 -20.27 -22.16 11.24
N PHE A 790 -20.13 -22.90 12.33
CA PHE A 790 -18.94 -23.71 12.60
C PHE A 790 -19.24 -25.15 12.22
N PHE A 791 -18.33 -25.77 11.47
CA PHE A 791 -18.47 -27.17 11.08
C PHE A 791 -17.15 -27.92 11.16
N ASN A 792 -17.25 -29.24 11.38
CA ASN A 792 -16.08 -30.12 11.45
C ASN A 792 -15.59 -30.48 10.04
N GLY A 793 -14.93 -29.52 9.39
CA GLY A 793 -14.36 -29.67 8.05
C GLY A 793 -13.18 -28.73 7.82
N GLY A 794 -12.58 -28.81 6.64
CA GLY A 794 -11.45 -27.96 6.24
C GLY A 794 -11.89 -26.65 5.56
N HIS A 795 -10.99 -26.09 4.76
CA HIS A 795 -11.20 -24.91 3.94
C HIS A 795 -12.21 -25.20 2.79
N SER A 796 -13.51 -25.03 3.06
CA SER A 796 -14.58 -25.50 2.18
C SER A 796 -15.90 -24.73 2.39
N MET A 797 -16.73 -24.70 1.35
CA MET A 797 -18.10 -24.23 1.35
C MET A 797 -19.04 -25.37 1.78
N ARG A 798 -19.56 -25.32 3.00
CA ARG A 798 -20.40 -26.39 3.55
C ARG A 798 -21.79 -26.42 2.93
N SER A 799 -22.34 -25.26 2.58
CA SER A 799 -23.64 -25.09 1.89
C SER A 799 -24.90 -25.41 2.73
N ASP A 800 -24.78 -26.00 3.92
CA ASP A 800 -25.93 -26.45 4.71
C ASP A 800 -26.70 -25.26 5.34
N GLU A 801 -26.07 -24.51 6.27
CA GLU A 801 -26.72 -23.34 6.87
C GLU A 801 -26.68 -22.12 5.95
N THR A 802 -25.66 -22.00 5.11
CA THR A 802 -25.56 -20.91 4.13
C THR A 802 -26.70 -20.90 3.12
N PHE A 803 -27.22 -22.06 2.69
CA PHE A 803 -28.40 -22.10 1.81
C PHE A 803 -29.68 -21.70 2.56
N LYS A 804 -29.86 -22.16 3.80
CA LYS A 804 -31.00 -21.73 4.63
C LYS A 804 -31.00 -20.21 4.84
N PHE A 805 -29.82 -19.64 5.09
CA PHE A 805 -29.63 -18.20 5.22
C PHE A 805 -30.02 -17.46 3.94
N LEU A 806 -29.59 -17.96 2.77
CA LEU A 806 -29.97 -17.42 1.46
C LEU A 806 -31.49 -17.47 1.23
N HIS A 807 -32.14 -18.62 1.44
CA HIS A 807 -33.59 -18.75 1.30
C HIS A 807 -34.36 -17.80 2.22
N LYS A 808 -33.96 -17.72 3.50
CA LYS A 808 -34.55 -16.82 4.51
C LYS A 808 -34.46 -15.37 4.09
N HIS A 809 -33.27 -14.89 3.73
CA HIS A 809 -33.01 -13.46 3.51
C HIS A 809 -33.25 -12.98 2.09
N LEU A 810 -33.28 -13.88 1.10
CA LEU A 810 -33.71 -13.56 -0.28
C LEU A 810 -35.21 -13.83 -0.50
N HIS A 811 -35.93 -14.34 0.50
CA HIS A 811 -37.34 -14.71 0.40
C HIS A 811 -37.60 -15.62 -0.80
N TRP A 812 -36.82 -16.70 -0.89
CA TRP A 812 -36.92 -17.71 -1.95
C TRP A 812 -37.39 -19.04 -1.33
N PRO A 813 -38.44 -19.69 -1.88
CA PRO A 813 -39.06 -20.88 -1.29
C PRO A 813 -38.19 -22.13 -1.33
#